data_AF-A0A1I4DHU2-F1
#
_entry.id   AF-A0A1I4DHU2-F1
#
_cell.length_a   1.000
_cell.length_b   1.000
_cell.length_c   1.000
_cell.angle_alpha   90.00
_cell.angle_beta   90.00
_cell.angle_gamma   90.00
#
_symmetry.space_group_name_H-M   'P 1'
#
loop_
_entity.id
_entity.type
_entity.pdbx_description
1 polymer ?
#
loop_
_entity_poly.entity_id
_entity_poly.type
_entity_poly.pdbx_seq_one_letter_code
_entity_poly.pdbx_strand_id
1 'polypeptide(L)'
;MPDTEQGVRFKAQKNLWQKRAKALGKGYEYRLFDLPRETQAAIAISKKFLHPALGTCAESTQAGSPLPADDCAATQSGGFSGTAKPCGSSFTADDGPCLSGSAVSLTTAGTGSFLESKLGMVIPTVQDNSRDARIAEASRRLRIIEPLLKLPPRFPGRRAMAAGIARDKDVSVATLYRWVDDYKRGGFHALVCKHRSDLGQARVIVSSQFERVMKGLGVKHEKVVELSEWLLQLVRSLWAAGGTSTAQIWNEASARLGLKLIEAGLDEISARAVGKIKMPRRFIEAEQKFKIVATANRNAKAIYDHHLPAVVRTRENLLPGDLVFGDISPLDIPVLRPDNSVAYARMITWMDAATTWLFTTLYLCPQGTGVRQEHVARSFTSMCEESPFGMALRLYLDNGSEYQWEEMLNAWSELAYLTGGQTHIELSSMLPPAGRIIRSIPFRPRGKLIEGAFGNLRHLFGWHPAFQGGNRMAKRCANLGESVKPIPYDELQAFVAAAMADYHATPQSGQLDGKSPQEALDMHLNNGWKPTRVDREVLLLAFSDQEKRSAKAGIINYAGREWYADFLVGLDQKVDVRYPKHDPHCLFVFDKGKFIGVALPEHKYGLLENAGAVEAGRRRKVLKDAINNLSGQVETIQTEEMLGSRGKLMGVSETVERAKQLAAPVTLSDEAKQLIAAKKKAMEQRAEAALVEAAKKTNPEKLERWNLPPDPEDAIWRAKYEDD
;
A
#
# COMPACT_ATOMS: atom_id res chain seq x y z
N MET A 1 -13.76 -17.69 22.82
CA MET A 1 -13.93 -16.71 23.92
C MET A 1 -15.38 -16.21 23.90
N PRO A 2 -15.95 -15.64 24.98
CA PRO A 2 -17.26 -14.98 24.89
C PRO A 2 -17.24 -13.86 23.84
N ASP A 3 -18.34 -13.68 23.12
CA ASP A 3 -18.41 -12.76 21.97
C ASP A 3 -18.64 -11.30 22.38
N THR A 4 -18.86 -11.03 23.67
CA THR A 4 -19.07 -9.68 24.21
C THR A 4 -18.03 -9.34 25.28
N GLU A 5 -17.67 -8.05 25.37
CA GLU A 5 -16.74 -7.55 26.39
C GLU A 5 -17.23 -7.87 27.80
N GLN A 6 -18.54 -7.73 28.05
CA GLN A 6 -19.17 -8.08 29.32
C GLN A 6 -19.04 -9.57 29.62
N GLY A 7 -19.21 -10.44 28.62
CA GLY A 7 -19.00 -11.88 28.75
C GLY A 7 -17.55 -12.24 29.07
N VAL A 8 -16.59 -11.54 28.45
CA VAL A 8 -15.16 -11.71 28.74
C VAL A 8 -14.84 -11.27 30.17
N ARG A 9 -15.38 -10.13 30.62
CA ARG A 9 -15.21 -9.62 32.00
C ARG A 9 -15.81 -10.58 33.03
N PHE A 10 -17.00 -11.11 32.78
CA PHE A 10 -17.64 -12.10 33.65
C PHE A 10 -16.82 -13.40 33.72
N LYS A 11 -16.34 -13.88 32.58
CA LYS A 11 -15.47 -15.08 32.53
C LYS A 11 -14.13 -14.85 33.21
N ALA A 12 -13.55 -13.67 33.08
CA ALA A 12 -12.32 -13.29 33.76
C ALA A 12 -12.50 -13.21 35.28
N GLN A 13 -13.62 -12.66 35.75
CA GLN A 13 -13.95 -12.60 37.18
C GLN A 13 -14.22 -13.99 37.75
N LYS A 14 -14.97 -14.83 37.02
CA LYS A 14 -15.27 -16.21 37.41
C LYS A 14 -14.01 -17.08 37.51
N ASN A 15 -13.04 -16.88 36.62
CA ASN A 15 -11.82 -17.69 36.54
C ASN A 15 -10.58 -16.96 37.09
N LEU A 16 -10.76 -15.85 37.81
CA LEU A 16 -9.71 -15.10 38.50
C LEU A 16 -8.51 -14.71 37.61
N TRP A 17 -8.76 -14.29 36.37
CA TRP A 17 -7.69 -13.85 35.48
C TRP A 17 -7.05 -12.56 35.98
N GLN A 18 -5.72 -12.52 36.02
CA GLN A 18 -5.00 -11.31 36.37
C GLN A 18 -5.16 -10.29 35.25
N LYS A 19 -5.59 -9.08 35.65
CA LYS A 19 -5.81 -7.96 34.74
C LYS A 19 -5.16 -6.69 35.25
N ARG A 20 -4.78 -5.81 34.32
CA ARG A 20 -4.38 -4.42 34.59
C ARG A 20 -5.16 -3.47 33.70
N ALA A 21 -5.33 -2.22 34.13
CA ALA A 21 -5.85 -1.18 33.24
C ALA A 21 -4.83 -0.88 32.14
N LYS A 22 -5.30 -0.59 30.92
CA LYS A 22 -4.42 -0.12 29.83
C LYS A 22 -3.80 1.23 30.19
N ALA A 23 -2.59 1.49 29.71
CA ALA A 23 -1.92 2.78 29.89
C ALA A 23 -2.66 3.93 29.17
N LEU A 24 -3.39 3.63 28.09
CA LEU A 24 -4.24 4.56 27.35
C LEU A 24 -5.60 3.91 27.05
N GLY A 25 -6.68 4.61 27.42
CA GLY A 25 -8.08 4.18 27.20
C GLY A 25 -8.74 3.46 28.39
N LYS A 26 -10.03 3.14 28.25
CA LYS A 26 -10.89 2.58 29.32
C LYS A 26 -10.89 1.03 29.40
N GLY A 27 -9.94 0.36 28.74
CA GLY A 27 -9.88 -1.11 28.62
C GLY A 27 -8.98 -1.80 29.66
N TYR A 28 -9.12 -3.13 29.77
CA TYR A 28 -8.26 -3.98 30.60
C TYR A 28 -7.38 -4.88 29.73
N GLU A 29 -6.15 -5.14 30.19
CA GLU A 29 -5.26 -6.15 29.64
C GLU A 29 -5.23 -7.35 30.58
N TYR A 30 -5.34 -8.55 30.03
CA TYR A 30 -5.30 -9.81 30.79
C TYR A 30 -3.97 -10.51 30.58
N ARG A 31 -3.46 -11.19 31.61
CA ARG A 31 -2.23 -11.99 31.52
C ARG A 31 -2.47 -13.18 30.58
N LEU A 32 -1.58 -13.36 29.61
CA LEU A 32 -1.73 -14.40 28.57
C LEU A 32 -1.89 -15.80 29.15
N PHE A 33 -1.12 -16.15 30.18
CA PHE A 33 -1.13 -17.47 30.80
C PHE A 33 -2.41 -17.80 31.58
N ASP A 34 -3.21 -16.80 31.92
CA ASP A 34 -4.47 -17.00 32.65
C ASP A 34 -5.63 -17.28 31.67
N LEU A 35 -5.44 -17.02 30.36
CA LEU A 35 -6.46 -17.27 29.34
C LEU A 35 -6.61 -18.78 29.06
N PRO A 36 -7.73 -19.24 28.47
CA PRO A 36 -7.89 -20.65 28.08
C PRO A 36 -6.80 -21.10 27.10
N ARG A 37 -6.32 -22.35 27.20
CA ARG A 37 -5.23 -22.89 26.36
C ARG A 37 -5.48 -22.74 24.86
N GLU A 38 -6.72 -22.94 24.41
CA GLU A 38 -7.13 -22.73 23.01
C GLU A 38 -6.94 -21.27 22.57
N THR A 39 -7.23 -20.32 23.46
CA THR A 39 -7.04 -18.89 23.21
C THR A 39 -5.55 -18.53 23.19
N GLN A 40 -4.75 -19.12 24.08
CA GLN A 40 -3.29 -18.97 24.07
C GLN A 40 -2.68 -19.49 22.76
N ALA A 41 -3.12 -20.67 22.30
CA ALA A 41 -2.67 -21.26 21.04
C ALA A 41 -3.07 -20.39 19.84
N ALA A 42 -4.31 -19.90 19.80
CA ALA A 42 -4.77 -19.00 18.75
C ALA A 42 -3.97 -17.68 18.71
N ILE A 43 -3.65 -17.10 19.87
CA ILE A 43 -2.81 -15.89 19.96
C ILE A 43 -1.37 -16.19 19.49
N ALA A 44 -0.80 -17.33 19.89
CA ALA A 44 0.55 -17.74 19.46
C ALA A 44 0.65 -17.95 17.95
N ILE A 45 -0.38 -18.55 17.33
CA ILE A 45 -0.48 -18.74 15.87
C ILE A 45 -0.62 -17.39 15.15
N SER A 46 -1.28 -16.40 15.77
CA SER A 46 -1.58 -15.10 15.14
C SER A 46 -0.37 -14.20 14.85
N LYS A 47 0.87 -14.57 15.26
CA LYS A 47 2.16 -13.86 15.02
C LYS A 47 2.22 -12.34 15.32
N LYS A 48 1.15 -11.72 15.84
CA LYS A 48 1.08 -10.26 16.10
C LYS A 48 1.80 -9.80 17.39
N PHE A 49 2.31 -10.71 18.23
CA PHE A 49 2.78 -10.36 19.58
C PHE A 49 4.23 -10.72 19.94
N LEU A 50 5.06 -11.15 18.98
CA LEU A 50 6.51 -11.34 19.21
C LEU A 50 7.33 -10.22 18.55
N HIS A 51 7.29 -9.03 19.16
CA HIS A 51 8.36 -8.04 19.05
C HIS A 51 8.80 -7.67 20.47
N PRO A 52 10.09 -7.80 20.83
CA PRO A 52 10.59 -7.33 22.11
C PRO A 52 10.73 -5.80 22.07
N ALA A 53 10.06 -5.13 23.01
CA ALA A 53 10.30 -3.73 23.32
C ALA A 53 11.62 -3.60 24.10
N LEU A 54 12.62 -2.93 23.50
CA LEU A 54 13.79 -2.39 24.19
C LEU A 54 14.17 -1.05 23.55
N GLY A 55 13.95 0.04 24.32
CA GLY A 55 14.67 1.33 24.25
C GLY A 55 14.52 2.17 22.98
N THR A 56 14.37 3.49 23.00
CA THR A 56 14.73 4.48 24.00
C THR A 56 13.96 5.77 23.71
N CYS A 57 13.51 6.41 24.79
CA CYS A 57 13.09 7.79 24.83
C CYS A 57 14.26 8.71 24.41
N ALA A 58 14.01 9.68 23.55
CA ALA A 58 14.72 10.96 23.51
C ALA A 58 13.86 11.98 22.76
N GLU A 59 13.16 12.82 23.51
CA GLU A 59 12.72 14.13 23.05
C GLU A 59 13.97 14.94 22.66
N SER A 60 13.90 15.65 21.53
CA SER A 60 14.78 16.80 21.30
C SER A 60 13.97 17.99 20.83
N THR A 61 13.72 18.87 21.79
CA THR A 61 13.29 20.25 21.66
C THR A 61 14.14 20.99 20.62
N GLN A 62 13.50 21.56 19.60
CA GLN A 62 14.15 22.55 18.72
C GLN A 62 14.24 23.89 19.45
N ALA A 63 15.47 24.36 19.68
CA ALA A 63 15.77 25.75 19.95
C ALA A 63 16.56 26.30 18.76
N GLY A 64 16.03 27.36 18.14
CA GLY A 64 16.69 28.08 17.06
C GLY A 64 17.62 29.17 17.58
N SER A 65 18.67 29.46 16.82
CA SER A 65 19.09 30.82 16.43
C SER A 65 20.29 30.78 15.46
N PRO A 66 20.52 31.85 14.67
CA PRO A 66 21.16 31.79 13.35
C PRO A 66 22.57 32.43 13.30
N LEU A 67 23.16 32.44 12.07
CA LEU A 67 24.16 33.36 11.46
C LEU A 67 25.38 32.61 10.84
N PRO A 68 26.14 33.22 9.90
CA PRO A 68 25.70 33.75 8.60
C PRO A 68 26.62 33.25 7.43
N ALA A 69 26.38 33.83 6.26
CA ALA A 69 26.91 33.57 4.91
C ALA A 69 28.43 33.41 4.76
N ASP A 70 28.82 32.69 3.69
CA ASP A 70 29.79 33.21 2.74
C ASP A 70 29.58 32.65 1.33
N ASP A 71 29.58 33.58 0.39
CA ASP A 71 29.53 33.43 -1.06
C ASP A 71 30.81 32.79 -1.62
N CYS A 72 30.70 32.00 -2.70
CA CYS A 72 31.66 32.06 -3.79
C CYS A 72 31.16 31.33 -5.06
N ALA A 73 30.77 32.16 -6.03
CA ALA A 73 31.15 32.13 -7.43
C ALA A 73 30.93 30.87 -8.29
N ALA A 74 30.01 31.09 -9.25
CA ALA A 74 29.84 30.47 -10.55
C ALA A 74 31.08 29.91 -11.25
N THR A 75 30.88 28.82 -11.99
CA THR A 75 31.56 28.63 -13.28
C THR A 75 30.61 27.97 -14.26
N GLN A 76 30.28 28.72 -15.31
CA GLN A 76 29.53 28.28 -16.49
C GLN A 76 30.39 27.34 -17.36
N SER A 77 29.79 26.28 -17.88
CA SER A 77 30.10 25.66 -19.17
C SER A 77 28.95 24.69 -19.46
N GLY A 78 28.38 24.53 -20.64
CA GLY A 78 28.68 24.98 -21.99
C GLY A 78 27.84 24.03 -22.85
N GLY A 79 26.92 24.58 -23.64
CA GLY A 79 26.01 23.77 -24.44
C GLY A 79 26.75 23.01 -25.54
N PHE A 80 26.32 21.78 -25.81
CA PHE A 80 26.54 21.12 -27.09
C PHE A 80 25.28 20.35 -27.48
N SER A 81 24.65 20.81 -28.56
CA SER A 81 23.67 20.09 -29.33
C SER A 81 24.35 18.95 -30.07
N GLY A 82 23.80 17.74 -29.97
CA GLY A 82 24.17 16.59 -30.79
C GLY A 82 22.92 15.99 -31.43
N THR A 83 22.78 16.21 -32.72
CA THR A 83 21.78 15.63 -33.61
C THR A 83 21.93 14.10 -33.69
N ALA A 84 20.83 13.36 -33.58
CA ALA A 84 20.78 11.94 -33.92
C ALA A 84 19.67 11.69 -34.94
N LYS A 85 20.07 11.29 -36.15
CA LYS A 85 19.22 10.68 -37.18
C LYS A 85 19.52 9.17 -37.27
N PRO A 86 18.56 8.37 -37.78
CA PRO A 86 18.45 6.94 -37.50
C PRO A 86 19.13 6.06 -38.55
N CYS A 87 19.48 4.84 -38.14
CA CYS A 87 19.71 3.65 -38.97
C CYS A 87 19.19 2.47 -38.13
N GLY A 88 18.39 1.52 -38.61
CA GLY A 88 18.40 0.90 -39.94
C GLY A 88 18.65 -0.59 -39.70
N SER A 89 17.62 -1.38 -40.00
CA SER A 89 17.31 -2.77 -39.64
C SER A 89 18.28 -3.90 -40.05
N SER A 90 18.00 -5.08 -39.47
CA SER A 90 17.96 -6.45 -40.05
C SER A 90 19.11 -7.43 -39.71
N PHE A 91 18.76 -8.59 -39.10
CA PHE A 91 18.76 -9.93 -39.72
C PHE A 91 18.50 -11.06 -38.68
N THR A 92 17.42 -11.83 -38.96
CA THR A 92 17.18 -13.30 -38.91
C THR A 92 17.67 -14.23 -37.79
N ALA A 93 16.78 -15.20 -37.52
CA ALA A 93 16.78 -16.32 -36.58
C ALA A 93 17.86 -17.40 -36.80
N ASP A 94 18.14 -18.21 -35.77
CA ASP A 94 18.07 -19.68 -35.88
C ASP A 94 18.04 -20.39 -34.51
N ASP A 95 17.32 -21.52 -34.53
CA ASP A 95 16.94 -22.43 -33.43
C ASP A 95 18.08 -23.32 -32.87
N GLY A 96 17.90 -23.86 -31.64
CA GLY A 96 18.63 -25.07 -31.22
C GLY A 96 18.81 -25.30 -29.70
N PRO A 97 18.25 -26.37 -29.09
CA PRO A 97 18.12 -26.58 -27.64
C PRO A 97 19.20 -27.52 -27.02
N CYS A 98 19.28 -27.57 -25.67
CA CYS A 98 19.63 -28.74 -24.79
C CYS A 98 20.20 -28.25 -23.43
N LEU A 99 19.57 -28.49 -22.28
CA LEU A 99 19.53 -29.68 -21.39
C LEU A 99 20.50 -29.61 -20.19
N SER A 100 19.94 -29.98 -19.02
CA SER A 100 20.58 -30.42 -17.76
C SER A 100 21.45 -29.39 -17.00
N GLY A 101 21.25 -29.12 -15.71
CA GLY A 101 20.86 -30.00 -14.62
C GLY A 101 22.12 -30.46 -13.89
N SER A 102 22.53 -29.75 -12.84
CA SER A 102 23.29 -30.33 -11.71
C SER A 102 23.36 -29.36 -10.53
N ALA A 103 22.77 -29.81 -9.43
CA ALA A 103 22.92 -29.28 -8.09
C ALA A 103 24.38 -29.42 -7.62
N VAL A 104 24.87 -28.45 -6.85
CA VAL A 104 26.07 -28.64 -6.02
C VAL A 104 25.74 -28.25 -4.59
N SER A 105 25.91 -29.24 -3.73
CA SER A 105 25.74 -29.23 -2.28
C SER A 105 26.63 -28.22 -1.58
N LEU A 106 26.06 -27.60 -0.55
CA LEU A 106 26.75 -26.90 0.53
C LEU A 106 27.53 -27.91 1.40
N THR A 107 28.84 -27.75 1.52
CA THR A 107 29.63 -28.37 2.59
C THR A 107 30.49 -27.32 3.31
N THR A 108 30.10 -27.07 4.56
CA THR A 108 30.93 -26.82 5.76
C THR A 108 32.29 -26.15 5.57
N ALA A 109 32.38 -24.88 5.96
CA ALA A 109 33.62 -24.14 6.13
C ALA A 109 34.38 -24.62 7.37
N GLY A 110 35.48 -25.35 7.15
CA GLY A 110 36.53 -25.56 8.13
C GLY A 110 37.53 -24.39 8.12
N THR A 111 37.85 -23.90 9.29
CA THR A 111 38.99 -23.01 9.58
C THR A 111 40.29 -23.62 9.04
N GLY A 112 40.87 -23.01 8.01
CA GLY A 112 42.12 -23.43 7.38
C GLY A 112 42.96 -22.22 6.96
N SER A 113 44.25 -22.30 7.29
CA SER A 113 45.34 -21.35 7.08
C SER A 113 45.34 -20.65 5.70
N PHE A 114 45.56 -19.33 5.72
CA PHE A 114 45.41 -18.39 4.60
C PHE A 114 46.61 -18.31 3.64
N LEU A 115 47.64 -19.17 3.77
CA LEU A 115 48.96 -18.92 3.16
C LEU A 115 49.47 -19.87 2.07
N GLU A 116 48.67 -20.80 1.52
CA GLU A 116 49.22 -21.77 0.54
C GLU A 116 48.61 -21.76 -0.87
N SER A 117 47.86 -20.74 -1.28
CA SER A 117 47.31 -20.72 -2.65
C SER A 117 47.28 -19.33 -3.31
N LYS A 118 48.44 -18.68 -3.46
CA LYS A 118 48.59 -17.50 -4.34
C LYS A 118 49.68 -17.69 -5.39
N LEU A 119 49.34 -18.48 -6.41
CA LEU A 119 49.82 -18.29 -7.79
C LEU A 119 48.57 -18.33 -8.67
N GLY A 120 47.83 -17.22 -8.71
CA GLY A 120 46.58 -17.17 -9.46
C GLY A 120 45.69 -15.98 -9.14
N MET A 121 46.24 -14.75 -9.19
CA MET A 121 45.37 -13.58 -9.36
C MET A 121 44.90 -13.54 -10.82
N VAL A 122 43.78 -14.20 -11.09
CA VAL A 122 43.07 -14.08 -12.36
C VAL A 122 42.41 -12.70 -12.38
N ILE A 123 43.06 -11.75 -13.05
CA ILE A 123 42.46 -10.50 -13.49
C ILE A 123 41.29 -10.87 -14.42
N PRO A 124 40.12 -10.22 -14.31
CA PRO A 124 39.01 -10.48 -15.22
C PRO A 124 39.50 -10.39 -16.66
N THR A 125 39.21 -11.44 -17.42
CA THR A 125 39.54 -11.60 -18.83
C THR A 125 39.30 -10.29 -19.57
N VAL A 126 40.38 -9.64 -19.99
CA VAL A 126 40.33 -8.58 -21.00
C VAL A 126 39.58 -9.18 -22.17
N GLN A 127 38.37 -8.70 -22.47
CA GLN A 127 37.70 -9.03 -23.72
C GLN A 127 38.69 -8.71 -24.84
N ASP A 128 39.08 -9.75 -25.56
CA ASP A 128 40.12 -9.68 -26.60
C ASP A 128 39.54 -9.01 -27.85
N ASN A 129 39.29 -7.70 -27.77
CA ASN A 129 38.96 -6.86 -28.92
C ASN A 129 40.09 -6.89 -29.99
N SER A 130 41.21 -7.57 -29.70
CA SER A 130 42.32 -7.78 -30.64
C SER A 130 42.27 -9.14 -31.35
N ARG A 131 41.36 -10.06 -31.00
CA ARG A 131 41.28 -11.39 -31.62
C ARG A 131 41.00 -11.28 -33.12
N ASP A 132 40.01 -10.49 -33.49
CA ASP A 132 39.63 -10.30 -34.90
C ASP A 132 40.72 -9.57 -35.68
N ALA A 133 41.36 -8.57 -35.07
CA ALA A 133 42.50 -7.86 -35.67
C ALA A 133 43.70 -8.79 -35.91
N ARG A 134 43.99 -9.71 -34.98
CA ARG A 134 45.08 -10.69 -35.09
C ARG A 134 44.78 -11.76 -36.13
N ILE A 135 43.53 -12.20 -36.22
CA ILE A 135 43.07 -13.14 -37.26
C ILE A 135 43.14 -12.45 -38.63
N ALA A 136 42.72 -11.19 -38.75
CA ALA A 136 42.81 -10.40 -39.97
C ALA A 136 44.28 -10.22 -40.42
N GLU A 137 45.20 -9.96 -39.48
CA GLU A 137 46.62 -9.87 -39.76
C GLU A 137 47.24 -11.22 -40.15
N ALA A 138 46.83 -12.33 -39.54
CA ALA A 138 47.23 -13.67 -39.97
C ALA A 138 46.74 -13.99 -41.38
N SER A 139 45.50 -13.60 -41.72
CA SER A 139 44.94 -13.70 -43.07
C SER A 139 45.66 -12.81 -44.08
N ARG A 140 46.14 -11.63 -43.67
CA ARG A 140 47.01 -10.77 -44.49
C ARG A 140 48.34 -11.48 -44.77
N ARG A 141 48.99 -12.03 -43.74
CA ARG A 141 50.26 -12.77 -43.88
C ARG A 141 50.11 -13.99 -44.78
N LEU A 142 49.04 -14.76 -44.64
CA LEU A 142 48.76 -15.91 -45.50
C LEU A 142 48.66 -15.51 -46.97
N ARG A 143 47.90 -14.45 -47.28
CA ARG A 143 47.77 -13.91 -48.65
C ARG A 143 49.12 -13.48 -49.24
N ILE A 144 50.02 -12.95 -48.42
CA ILE A 144 51.35 -12.53 -48.87
C ILE A 144 52.25 -13.74 -49.18
N ILE A 145 52.17 -14.82 -48.39
CA ILE A 145 53.04 -16.00 -48.59
C ILE A 145 52.44 -17.08 -49.50
N GLU A 146 51.15 -17.01 -49.84
CA GLU A 146 50.45 -17.99 -50.68
C GLU A 146 51.16 -18.29 -52.01
N PRO A 147 51.68 -17.30 -52.77
CA PRO A 147 52.43 -17.58 -54.01
C PRO A 147 53.69 -18.40 -53.75
N LEU A 148 54.34 -18.22 -52.60
CA LEU A 148 55.53 -18.97 -52.20
C LEU A 148 55.19 -20.38 -51.71
N LEU A 149 53.98 -20.61 -51.20
CA LEU A 149 53.51 -21.93 -50.77
C LEU A 149 53.18 -22.85 -51.95
N LYS A 150 52.68 -22.30 -53.07
CA LYS A 150 52.36 -23.04 -54.30
C LYS A 150 53.59 -23.56 -55.05
N LEU A 151 54.77 -23.02 -54.77
CA LEU A 151 56.01 -23.46 -55.41
C LEU A 151 56.66 -24.66 -54.67
N PRO A 152 57.19 -25.66 -55.40
CA PRO A 152 57.97 -26.73 -54.81
C PRO A 152 59.19 -26.22 -54.03
N PRO A 153 59.65 -26.95 -53.00
CA PRO A 153 60.94 -26.67 -52.38
C PRO A 153 62.06 -26.70 -53.44
N ARG A 154 62.94 -25.68 -53.46
CA ARG A 154 64.06 -25.52 -54.42
C ARG A 154 63.69 -25.21 -55.87
N PHE A 155 62.47 -24.70 -56.14
CA PHE A 155 62.11 -24.22 -57.48
C PHE A 155 63.06 -23.10 -57.97
N PRO A 156 63.65 -23.20 -59.18
CA PRO A 156 64.46 -22.15 -59.78
C PRO A 156 63.64 -20.85 -59.91
N GLY A 157 64.07 -19.76 -59.25
CA GLY A 157 63.33 -18.49 -59.26
C GLY A 157 62.48 -18.22 -58.01
N ARG A 158 62.33 -19.17 -57.08
CA ARG A 158 61.64 -18.94 -55.80
C ARG A 158 62.24 -17.78 -54.98
N ARG A 159 63.58 -17.64 -55.00
CA ARG A 159 64.29 -16.54 -54.34
C ARG A 159 64.04 -15.19 -55.01
N ALA A 160 63.95 -15.15 -56.34
CA ALA A 160 63.61 -13.95 -57.10
C ALA A 160 62.16 -13.52 -56.84
N MET A 161 61.22 -14.47 -56.80
CA MET A 161 59.83 -14.21 -56.44
C MET A 161 59.69 -13.70 -55.00
N ALA A 162 60.38 -14.32 -54.03
CA ALA A 162 60.38 -13.84 -52.64
C ALA A 162 60.95 -12.42 -52.52
N ALA A 163 61.98 -12.06 -53.31
CA ALA A 163 62.53 -10.71 -53.35
C ALA A 163 61.57 -9.69 -53.98
N GLY A 164 60.79 -10.09 -55.00
CA GLY A 164 59.72 -9.27 -55.57
C GLY A 164 58.61 -8.99 -54.56
N ILE A 165 58.07 -10.04 -53.93
CA ILE A 165 57.01 -9.90 -52.89
C ILE A 165 57.50 -9.06 -51.70
N ALA A 166 58.75 -9.25 -51.29
CA ALA A 166 59.37 -8.46 -50.22
C ALA A 166 59.40 -6.96 -50.53
N ARG A 167 59.73 -6.60 -51.78
CA ARG A 167 59.77 -5.21 -52.25
C ARG A 167 58.36 -4.62 -52.36
N ASP A 168 57.40 -5.37 -52.91
CA ASP A 168 56.03 -4.90 -53.15
C ASP A 168 55.22 -4.72 -51.86
N LYS A 169 55.53 -5.48 -50.82
CA LYS A 169 54.79 -5.48 -49.54
C LYS A 169 55.55 -4.84 -48.37
N ASP A 170 56.74 -4.30 -48.62
CA ASP A 170 57.63 -3.71 -47.62
C ASP A 170 57.92 -4.65 -46.43
N VAL A 171 58.30 -5.89 -46.74
CA VAL A 171 58.61 -6.94 -45.74
C VAL A 171 59.94 -7.60 -46.10
N SER A 172 60.80 -7.89 -45.11
CA SER A 172 62.07 -8.56 -45.40
C SER A 172 61.89 -9.99 -45.91
N VAL A 173 62.76 -10.42 -46.84
CA VAL A 173 62.77 -11.78 -47.38
C VAL A 173 62.86 -12.84 -46.27
N ALA A 174 63.66 -12.57 -45.22
CA ALA A 174 63.77 -13.43 -44.05
C ALA A 174 62.44 -13.58 -43.29
N THR A 175 61.64 -12.52 -43.21
CA THR A 175 60.33 -12.56 -42.56
C THR A 175 59.31 -13.37 -43.37
N LEU A 176 59.35 -13.27 -44.70
CA LEU A 176 58.51 -14.10 -45.57
C LEU A 176 58.81 -15.59 -45.42
N TYR A 177 60.09 -15.97 -45.41
CA TYR A 177 60.48 -17.36 -45.16
C TYR A 177 60.09 -17.83 -43.76
N ARG A 178 60.25 -16.98 -42.74
CA ARG A 178 59.80 -17.29 -41.37
C ARG A 178 58.30 -17.58 -41.34
N TRP A 179 57.47 -16.77 -42.01
CA TRP A 179 56.03 -17.02 -42.10
C TRP A 179 55.69 -18.30 -42.89
N VAL A 180 56.41 -18.59 -43.98
CA VAL A 180 56.27 -19.87 -44.71
C VAL A 180 56.58 -21.05 -43.80
N ASP A 181 57.66 -20.97 -43.02
CA ASP A 181 58.05 -22.04 -42.10
C ASP A 181 57.09 -22.16 -40.93
N ASP A 182 56.61 -21.04 -40.37
CA ASP A 182 55.56 -21.02 -39.34
C ASP A 182 54.29 -21.71 -39.86
N TYR A 183 53.83 -21.33 -41.05
CA TYR A 183 52.65 -21.92 -41.67
C TYR A 183 52.82 -23.42 -41.97
N LYS A 184 54.00 -23.84 -42.44
CA LYS A 184 54.30 -25.27 -42.65
C LYS A 184 54.32 -26.08 -41.34
N ARG A 185 54.74 -25.47 -40.23
CA ARG A 185 54.80 -26.14 -38.92
C ARG A 185 53.44 -26.26 -38.23
N GLY A 186 52.56 -25.27 -38.38
CA GLY A 186 51.32 -25.22 -37.58
C GLY A 186 50.12 -24.59 -38.28
N GLY A 187 50.14 -24.54 -39.60
CA GLY A 187 49.04 -24.02 -40.43
C GLY A 187 48.74 -22.55 -40.15
N PHE A 188 47.47 -22.17 -40.38
CA PHE A 188 47.01 -20.78 -40.19
C PHE A 188 47.23 -20.26 -38.76
N HIS A 189 47.03 -21.10 -37.75
CA HIS A 189 47.18 -20.72 -36.34
C HIS A 189 48.61 -20.31 -35.98
N ALA A 190 49.63 -20.83 -36.68
CA ALA A 190 51.02 -20.46 -36.44
C ALA A 190 51.37 -19.06 -36.97
N LEU A 191 50.59 -18.50 -37.90
CA LEU A 191 50.75 -17.12 -38.39
C LEU A 191 50.14 -16.08 -37.44
N VAL A 192 49.26 -16.51 -36.53
CA VAL A 192 48.68 -15.67 -35.49
C VAL A 192 49.76 -15.38 -34.45
N CYS A 193 50.02 -14.09 -34.17
CA CYS A 193 50.93 -13.72 -33.09
C CYS A 193 50.49 -14.37 -31.77
N LYS A 194 51.42 -15.06 -31.11
CA LYS A 194 51.22 -15.58 -29.75
C LYS A 194 51.06 -14.41 -28.78
N HIS A 195 50.24 -14.60 -27.75
CA HIS A 195 50.29 -13.71 -26.61
C HIS A 195 51.68 -13.77 -25.99
N ARG A 196 52.11 -12.64 -25.40
CA ARG A 196 53.24 -12.67 -24.49
C ARG A 196 52.89 -13.61 -23.33
N SER A 197 53.83 -14.44 -22.90
CA SER A 197 53.62 -15.38 -21.80
C SER A 197 53.29 -14.70 -20.47
N ASP A 198 53.64 -13.43 -20.31
CA ASP A 198 53.39 -12.61 -19.14
C ASP A 198 52.10 -11.77 -19.23
N LEU A 199 51.27 -11.97 -20.25
CA LEU A 199 50.01 -11.27 -20.41
C LEU A 199 49.06 -11.66 -19.26
N GLY A 200 48.68 -10.68 -18.44
CA GLY A 200 47.81 -10.90 -17.27
C GLY A 200 48.56 -11.11 -15.94
N GLN A 201 49.89 -11.24 -15.95
CA GLN A 201 50.68 -11.26 -14.72
C GLN A 201 51.05 -9.84 -14.29
N ALA A 202 50.73 -9.48 -13.05
CA ALA A 202 51.17 -8.23 -12.46
C ALA A 202 52.69 -8.28 -12.26
N ARG A 203 53.44 -7.53 -13.08
CA ARG A 203 54.92 -7.45 -12.99
C ARG A 203 55.42 -6.74 -11.72
N VAL A 204 54.50 -6.18 -10.95
CA VAL A 204 54.74 -5.24 -9.86
C VAL A 204 53.60 -5.38 -8.85
N ILE A 205 53.93 -5.34 -7.56
CA ILE A 205 52.99 -5.61 -6.46
C ILE A 205 51.98 -4.46 -6.28
N VAL A 206 52.47 -3.21 -6.24
CA VAL A 206 51.64 -1.99 -6.11
C VAL A 206 51.94 -1.01 -7.24
N SER A 207 53.19 -0.55 -7.33
CA SER A 207 53.74 0.21 -8.45
C SER A 207 55.26 0.14 -8.48
N SER A 208 55.86 0.39 -9.64
CA SER A 208 57.32 0.30 -9.79
C SER A 208 58.02 1.39 -8.97
N GLN A 209 57.36 2.53 -8.78
CA GLN A 209 57.80 3.59 -7.89
C GLN A 209 57.71 3.16 -6.43
N PHE A 210 56.63 2.47 -6.02
CA PHE A 210 56.46 1.95 -4.67
C PHE A 210 57.60 0.99 -4.29
N GLU A 211 57.88 -0.01 -5.12
CA GLU A 211 58.95 -0.97 -4.85
C GLU A 211 60.33 -0.30 -4.79
N ARG A 212 60.57 0.68 -5.66
CA ARG A 212 61.81 1.47 -5.65
C ARG A 212 61.98 2.27 -4.35
N VAL A 213 60.90 2.92 -3.89
CA VAL A 213 60.92 3.68 -2.64
C VAL A 213 61.15 2.73 -1.46
N MET A 214 60.43 1.61 -1.38
CA MET A 214 60.60 0.64 -0.29
C MET A 214 62.00 0.04 -0.25
N LYS A 215 62.59 -0.29 -1.41
CA LYS A 215 63.98 -0.75 -1.51
C LYS A 215 64.98 0.35 -1.10
N GLY A 216 64.74 1.59 -1.50
CA GLY A 216 65.57 2.74 -1.12
C GLY A 216 65.53 3.04 0.39
N LEU A 217 64.43 2.68 1.06
CA LEU A 217 64.26 2.76 2.51
C LEU A 217 64.84 1.56 3.27
N GLY A 218 65.49 0.61 2.59
CA GLY A 218 66.09 -0.57 3.22
C GLY A 218 65.08 -1.63 3.70
N VAL A 219 63.82 -1.54 3.28
CA VAL A 219 62.78 -2.51 3.68
C VAL A 219 63.02 -3.85 2.97
N LYS A 220 63.16 -4.94 3.75
CA LYS A 220 63.34 -6.30 3.21
C LYS A 220 62.14 -6.72 2.37
N HIS A 221 62.38 -7.53 1.32
CA HIS A 221 61.34 -7.95 0.38
C HIS A 221 60.12 -8.59 1.04
N GLU A 222 60.34 -9.49 2.02
CA GLU A 222 59.27 -10.13 2.81
C GLU A 222 58.34 -9.09 3.46
N LYS A 223 58.93 -8.04 4.04
CA LYS A 223 58.17 -6.96 4.68
C LYS A 223 57.45 -6.08 3.66
N VAL A 224 58.01 -5.90 2.46
CA VAL A 224 57.33 -5.19 1.35
C VAL A 224 56.07 -5.94 0.93
N VAL A 225 56.13 -7.27 0.87
CA VAL A 225 54.94 -8.10 0.57
C VAL A 225 53.89 -7.93 1.66
N GLU A 226 54.26 -8.06 2.94
CA GLU A 226 53.34 -7.87 4.07
C GLU A 226 52.67 -6.47 4.05
N LEU A 227 53.47 -5.42 3.84
CA LEU A 227 52.97 -4.05 3.77
C LEU A 227 52.04 -3.83 2.56
N SER A 228 52.31 -4.50 1.44
CA SER A 228 51.46 -4.41 0.26
C SER A 228 50.09 -5.08 0.47
N GLU A 229 50.05 -6.22 1.17
CA GLU A 229 48.81 -6.90 1.50
C GLU A 229 47.99 -6.09 2.50
N TRP A 230 48.66 -5.52 3.51
CA TRP A 230 48.03 -4.59 4.44
C TRP A 230 47.50 -3.34 3.73
N LEU A 231 48.27 -2.75 2.80
CA LEU A 231 47.87 -1.58 2.03
C LEU A 231 46.65 -1.90 1.14
N LEU A 232 46.63 -3.07 0.51
CA LEU A 232 45.49 -3.55 -0.26
C LEU A 232 44.25 -3.64 0.62
N GLN A 233 44.37 -4.24 1.81
CA GLN A 233 43.27 -4.35 2.76
C GLN A 233 42.80 -2.98 3.27
N LEU A 234 43.71 -2.03 3.46
CA LEU A 234 43.36 -0.66 3.81
C LEU A 234 42.60 0.04 2.67
N VAL A 235 43.04 -0.11 1.41
CA VAL A 235 42.35 0.46 0.24
C VAL A 235 40.92 -0.09 0.13
N ARG A 236 40.73 -1.39 0.32
CA ARG A 236 39.38 -2.01 0.39
C ARG A 236 38.54 -1.39 1.50
N SER A 237 39.14 -1.19 2.67
CA SER A 237 38.47 -0.62 3.84
C SER A 237 38.09 0.85 3.62
N LEU A 238 38.93 1.64 2.94
CA LEU A 238 38.65 3.03 2.58
C LEU A 238 37.53 3.14 1.54
N TRP A 239 37.48 2.22 0.56
CA TRP A 239 36.33 2.11 -0.34
C TRP A 239 35.05 1.77 0.42
N ALA A 240 35.10 0.78 1.33
CA ALA A 240 33.96 0.40 2.17
C ALA A 240 33.54 1.50 3.16
N ALA A 241 34.46 2.36 3.59
CA ALA A 241 34.20 3.55 4.39
C ALA A 241 33.69 4.74 3.57
N GLY A 242 33.50 4.59 2.25
CA GLY A 242 32.87 5.58 1.39
C GLY A 242 33.80 6.66 0.85
N GLY A 243 35.06 6.32 0.57
CA GLY A 243 35.95 7.19 -0.21
C GLY A 243 35.32 7.61 -1.55
N THR A 244 35.42 8.90 -1.88
CA THR A 244 34.73 9.49 -3.03
C THR A 244 35.53 9.38 -4.33
N SER A 245 36.86 9.47 -4.22
CA SER A 245 37.79 9.46 -5.35
C SER A 245 39.02 8.59 -5.09
N THR A 246 39.64 8.10 -6.18
CA THR A 246 40.88 7.32 -6.10
C THR A 246 42.03 8.11 -5.47
N ALA A 247 42.07 9.43 -5.71
CA ALA A 247 43.10 10.33 -5.17
C ALA A 247 42.96 10.48 -3.66
N GLN A 248 41.74 10.70 -3.16
CA GLN A 248 41.49 10.78 -1.73
C GLN A 248 41.88 9.47 -1.02
N ILE A 249 41.50 8.33 -1.59
CA ILE A 249 41.84 7.01 -1.05
C ILE A 249 43.36 6.81 -1.01
N TRP A 250 44.08 7.21 -2.06
CA TRP A 250 45.53 7.12 -2.09
C TRP A 250 46.20 8.00 -1.05
N ASN A 251 45.74 9.25 -0.90
CA ASN A 251 46.32 10.19 0.06
C ASN A 251 46.22 9.63 1.49
N GLU A 252 45.05 9.11 1.85
CA GLU A 252 44.83 8.47 3.16
C GLU A 252 45.63 7.17 3.32
N ALA A 253 45.66 6.32 2.28
CA ALA A 253 46.36 5.05 2.34
C ALA A 253 47.88 5.23 2.44
N SER A 254 48.45 6.17 1.68
CA SER A 254 49.88 6.49 1.71
C SER A 254 50.31 7.17 3.00
N ALA A 255 49.47 8.04 3.59
CA ALA A 255 49.73 8.64 4.90
C ALA A 255 49.77 7.57 6.01
N ARG A 256 48.77 6.66 6.05
CA ARG A 256 48.75 5.55 7.02
C ARG A 256 49.88 4.56 6.81
N LEU A 257 50.31 4.33 5.57
CA LEU A 257 51.48 3.52 5.28
C LEU A 257 52.75 4.17 5.84
N GLY A 258 52.91 5.49 5.70
CA GLY A 258 54.01 6.24 6.32
C GLY A 258 54.04 6.07 7.84
N LEU A 259 52.88 6.23 8.52
CA LEU A 259 52.77 6.00 9.96
C LEU A 259 53.14 4.57 10.36
N LYS A 260 52.69 3.58 9.59
CA LYS A 260 53.01 2.17 9.84
C LYS A 260 54.50 1.84 9.66
N LEU A 261 55.20 2.56 8.79
CA LEU A 261 56.66 2.44 8.67
C LEU A 261 57.38 3.06 9.87
N ILE A 262 56.88 4.18 10.41
CA ILE A 262 57.42 4.80 11.63
C ILE A 262 57.26 3.84 12.82
N GLU A 263 56.09 3.22 12.97
CA GLU A 263 55.86 2.17 13.98
C GLU A 263 56.80 0.98 13.82
N ALA A 264 57.22 0.68 12.59
CA ALA A 264 58.19 -0.37 12.28
C ALA A 264 59.66 0.05 12.50
N GLY A 265 59.92 1.26 13.00
CA GLY A 265 61.24 1.76 13.37
C GLY A 265 61.98 2.58 12.30
N LEU A 266 61.30 2.98 11.21
CA LEU A 266 61.86 3.95 10.26
C LEU A 266 61.75 5.38 10.79
N ASP A 267 62.73 6.21 10.45
CA ASP A 267 62.68 7.63 10.79
C ASP A 267 61.57 8.36 10.03
N GLU A 268 61.03 9.41 10.65
CA GLU A 268 59.88 10.16 10.11
C GLU A 268 60.18 10.82 8.76
N ILE A 269 61.43 11.27 8.53
CA ILE A 269 61.85 11.93 7.30
C ILE A 269 61.81 10.93 6.13
N SER A 270 62.37 9.75 6.34
CA SER A 270 62.36 8.64 5.40
C SER A 270 60.95 8.13 5.13
N ALA A 271 60.10 8.00 6.17
CA ALA A 271 58.71 7.56 6.01
C ALA A 271 57.85 8.52 5.16
N ARG A 272 58.11 9.85 5.22
CA ARG A 272 57.44 10.85 4.37
C ARG A 272 57.67 10.64 2.88
N ALA A 273 58.70 9.90 2.46
CA ALA A 273 58.94 9.57 1.06
C ALA A 273 57.77 8.79 0.42
N VAL A 274 56.99 8.05 1.21
CA VAL A 274 55.80 7.31 0.75
C VAL A 274 54.71 8.25 0.24
N GLY A 275 54.53 9.41 0.86
CA GLY A 275 53.54 10.42 0.42
C GLY A 275 53.85 11.04 -0.95
N LYS A 276 55.09 10.89 -1.45
CA LYS A 276 55.51 11.35 -2.78
C LYS A 276 55.32 10.29 -3.88
N ILE A 277 54.88 9.09 -3.54
CA ILE A 277 54.60 8.04 -4.52
C ILE A 277 53.39 8.47 -5.35
N LYS A 278 53.56 8.48 -6.68
CA LYS A 278 52.47 8.78 -7.61
C LYS A 278 51.37 7.74 -7.46
N MET A 279 50.12 8.21 -7.42
CA MET A 279 48.94 7.37 -7.24
C MET A 279 48.92 6.17 -8.21
N PRO A 280 48.95 4.92 -7.71
CA PRO A 280 48.84 3.72 -8.52
C PRO A 280 47.37 3.46 -8.88
N ARG A 281 46.86 4.20 -9.87
CA ARG A 281 45.43 4.21 -10.26
C ARG A 281 44.83 2.80 -10.44
N ARG A 282 45.51 1.92 -11.18
CA ARG A 282 45.06 0.54 -11.44
C ARG A 282 44.93 -0.31 -10.17
N PHE A 283 45.84 -0.15 -9.20
CA PHE A 283 45.81 -0.87 -7.93
C PHE A 283 44.58 -0.49 -7.10
N ILE A 284 44.21 0.81 -7.11
CA ILE A 284 43.08 1.33 -6.34
C ILE A 284 41.75 1.04 -7.03
N GLU A 285 41.66 1.24 -8.35
CA GLU A 285 40.44 1.00 -9.12
C GLU A 285 40.06 -0.48 -9.17
N ALA A 286 41.03 -1.39 -9.14
CA ALA A 286 40.77 -2.84 -9.08
C ALA A 286 39.91 -3.24 -7.87
N GLU A 287 39.96 -2.47 -6.78
CA GLU A 287 39.22 -2.72 -5.55
C GLU A 287 37.99 -1.81 -5.38
N GLN A 288 37.61 -1.04 -6.41
CA GLN A 288 36.47 -0.13 -6.37
C GLN A 288 35.13 -0.83 -6.08
N LYS A 289 35.02 -2.14 -6.36
CA LYS A 289 33.84 -2.96 -6.04
C LYS A 289 33.41 -2.88 -4.57
N PHE A 290 34.35 -2.65 -3.65
CA PHE A 290 34.06 -2.51 -2.22
C PHE A 290 33.28 -1.24 -1.86
N LYS A 291 33.17 -0.27 -2.79
CA LYS A 291 32.31 0.92 -2.64
C LYS A 291 30.84 0.56 -2.37
N ILE A 292 30.38 -0.60 -2.84
CA ILE A 292 29.00 -1.07 -2.60
C ILE A 292 28.68 -1.19 -1.10
N VAL A 293 29.67 -1.50 -0.25
CA VAL A 293 29.48 -1.59 1.21
C VAL A 293 29.14 -0.22 1.79
N ALA A 294 29.86 0.82 1.36
CA ALA A 294 29.56 2.19 1.77
C ALA A 294 28.17 2.64 1.31
N THR A 295 27.81 2.31 0.06
CA THR A 295 26.49 2.60 -0.50
C THR A 295 25.40 1.89 0.31
N ALA A 296 25.59 0.63 0.71
CA ALA A 296 24.62 -0.09 1.53
C ALA A 296 24.41 0.54 2.91
N ASN A 297 25.49 0.98 3.56
CA ASN A 297 25.41 1.56 4.89
C ASN A 297 24.88 3.00 4.91
N ARG A 298 25.08 3.77 3.83
CA ARG A 298 24.76 5.22 3.79
C ARG A 298 23.62 5.59 2.85
N ASN A 299 23.32 4.76 1.86
CA ASN A 299 22.34 5.06 0.82
C ASN A 299 21.64 3.78 0.33
N ALA A 300 20.74 3.26 1.19
CA ALA A 300 19.94 2.07 0.88
C ALA A 300 19.12 2.22 -0.41
N LYS A 301 18.67 3.43 -0.75
CA LYS A 301 17.95 3.71 -2.00
C LYS A 301 18.83 3.48 -3.23
N ALA A 302 20.08 3.94 -3.23
CA ALA A 302 21.00 3.69 -4.35
C ALA A 302 21.34 2.20 -4.51
N ILE A 303 21.43 1.42 -3.41
CA ILE A 303 21.52 -0.05 -3.50
C ILE A 303 20.30 -0.62 -4.20
N TYR A 304 19.11 -0.22 -3.73
CA TYR A 304 17.87 -0.69 -4.29
C TYR A 304 17.75 -0.35 -5.78
N ASP A 305 18.11 0.86 -6.20
CA ASP A 305 17.93 1.35 -7.58
C ASP A 305 18.99 0.80 -8.56
N HIS A 306 20.27 0.71 -8.15
CA HIS A 306 21.38 0.41 -9.06
C HIS A 306 22.03 -0.97 -8.86
N HIS A 307 21.92 -1.57 -7.68
CA HIS A 307 22.67 -2.79 -7.33
C HIS A 307 21.79 -4.02 -7.13
N LEU A 308 20.55 -3.85 -6.68
CA LEU A 308 19.61 -4.97 -6.55
C LEU A 308 19.14 -5.38 -7.96
N PRO A 309 19.29 -6.65 -8.38
CA PRO A 309 18.73 -7.10 -9.65
C PRO A 309 17.20 -7.10 -9.58
N ALA A 310 16.55 -6.56 -10.61
CA ALA A 310 15.10 -6.55 -10.69
C ALA A 310 14.59 -7.94 -11.14
N VAL A 311 13.53 -8.42 -10.49
CA VAL A 311 12.82 -9.62 -10.94
C VAL A 311 11.91 -9.21 -12.10
N VAL A 312 12.12 -9.80 -13.26
CA VAL A 312 11.25 -9.61 -14.43
C VAL A 312 9.93 -10.34 -14.15
N ARG A 313 8.81 -9.62 -14.29
CA ARG A 313 7.46 -10.18 -14.19
C ARG A 313 6.80 -10.05 -15.56
N THR A 314 6.24 -11.15 -16.06
CA THR A 314 5.45 -11.14 -17.29
C THR A 314 3.99 -10.83 -17.00
N ARG A 315 3.33 -10.22 -17.98
CA ARG A 315 1.89 -9.93 -18.01
C ARG A 315 1.19 -10.74 -19.10
N GLU A 316 1.92 -11.67 -19.72
CA GLU A 316 1.39 -12.60 -20.72
C GLU A 316 0.16 -13.33 -20.18
N ASN A 317 -0.87 -13.40 -21.03
CA ASN A 317 -2.17 -14.03 -20.73
C ASN A 317 -3.08 -13.31 -19.73
N LEU A 318 -2.72 -12.10 -19.26
CA LEU A 318 -3.70 -11.27 -18.54
C LEU A 318 -4.72 -10.71 -19.53
N LEU A 319 -6.00 -10.81 -19.16
CA LEU A 319 -7.09 -10.11 -19.83
C LEU A 319 -7.32 -8.74 -19.19
N PRO A 320 -7.91 -7.77 -19.92
CA PRO A 320 -8.26 -6.49 -19.33
C PRO A 320 -9.17 -6.69 -18.12
N GLY A 321 -8.85 -6.01 -17.01
CA GLY A 321 -9.56 -6.12 -15.73
C GLY A 321 -9.07 -7.26 -14.82
N ASP A 322 -8.22 -8.19 -15.27
CA ASP A 322 -7.75 -9.31 -14.44
C ASP A 322 -6.94 -8.86 -13.21
N LEU A 323 -6.19 -7.78 -13.36
CA LEU A 323 -5.36 -7.19 -12.31
C LEU A 323 -5.33 -5.68 -12.51
N VAL A 324 -5.81 -4.91 -11.53
CA VAL A 324 -5.78 -3.44 -11.59
C VAL A 324 -4.94 -2.91 -10.43
N PHE A 325 -3.96 -2.06 -10.76
CA PHE A 325 -3.15 -1.36 -9.77
C PHE A 325 -3.84 -0.08 -9.34
N GLY A 326 -3.98 0.16 -8.04
CA GLY A 326 -4.49 1.42 -7.50
C GLY A 326 -3.38 2.18 -6.77
N ASP A 327 -3.23 3.47 -7.07
CA ASP A 327 -2.31 4.35 -6.35
C ASP A 327 -2.81 5.81 -6.33
N ILE A 328 -2.28 6.60 -5.38
CA ILE A 328 -2.60 8.02 -5.21
C ILE A 328 -1.34 8.84 -5.39
N SER A 329 -1.37 9.79 -6.33
CA SER A 329 -0.26 10.73 -6.56
C SER A 329 -0.73 12.18 -6.39
N PRO A 330 0.07 13.08 -5.79
CA PRO A 330 -0.16 14.52 -5.98
C PRO A 330 0.05 14.91 -7.44
N LEU A 331 -0.71 15.90 -7.90
CA LEU A 331 -0.38 16.62 -9.14
C LEU A 331 0.59 17.77 -8.85
N ASP A 332 1.44 18.04 -9.83
CA ASP A 332 2.44 19.11 -9.77
C ASP A 332 1.94 20.41 -10.43
N ILE A 333 0.62 20.63 -10.47
CA ILE A 333 -0.02 21.83 -11.02
C ILE A 333 -0.82 22.50 -9.89
N PRO A 334 -0.52 23.76 -9.53
CA PRO A 334 -1.22 24.46 -8.46
C PRO A 334 -2.62 24.89 -8.90
N VAL A 335 -3.60 24.71 -8.02
CA VAL A 335 -5.00 25.10 -8.23
C VAL A 335 -5.53 25.97 -7.09
N LEU A 336 -6.54 26.78 -7.39
CA LEU A 336 -7.28 27.55 -6.39
C LEU A 336 -8.39 26.70 -5.76
N ARG A 337 -8.45 26.71 -4.43
CA ARG A 337 -9.62 26.25 -3.68
C ARG A 337 -10.72 27.31 -3.69
N PRO A 338 -11.97 26.96 -3.32
CA PRO A 338 -13.06 27.92 -3.15
C PRO A 338 -12.76 29.04 -2.13
N ASP A 339 -11.85 28.80 -1.19
CA ASP A 339 -11.37 29.78 -0.20
C ASP A 339 -10.19 30.64 -0.70
N ASN A 340 -9.88 30.60 -2.01
CA ASN A 340 -8.74 31.23 -2.67
C ASN A 340 -7.35 30.76 -2.20
N SER A 341 -7.26 29.72 -1.38
CA SER A 341 -5.97 29.14 -1.00
C SER A 341 -5.41 28.24 -2.11
N VAL A 342 -4.08 28.22 -2.25
CA VAL A 342 -3.40 27.37 -3.24
C VAL A 342 -3.34 25.93 -2.73
N ALA A 343 -3.60 24.99 -3.64
CA ALA A 343 -3.58 23.56 -3.39
C ALA A 343 -3.00 22.79 -4.57
N TYR A 344 -2.77 21.50 -4.34
CA TYR A 344 -2.46 20.54 -5.39
C TYR A 344 -3.51 19.45 -5.32
N ALA A 345 -4.23 19.27 -6.42
CA ALA A 345 -5.21 18.19 -6.52
C ALA A 345 -4.50 16.83 -6.38
N ARG A 346 -5.22 15.87 -5.80
CA ARG A 346 -4.78 14.50 -5.67
C ARG A 346 -5.38 13.69 -6.80
N MET A 347 -4.53 12.91 -7.44
CA MET A 347 -4.88 12.02 -8.53
C MET A 347 -5.02 10.61 -7.94
N ILE A 348 -6.23 10.06 -7.98
CA ILE A 348 -6.49 8.66 -7.65
C ILE A 348 -6.54 7.91 -8.97
N THR A 349 -5.59 7.01 -9.20
CA THR A 349 -5.40 6.35 -10.49
C THR A 349 -5.47 4.84 -10.35
N TRP A 350 -6.19 4.24 -11.30
CA TRP A 350 -6.35 2.81 -11.48
C TRP A 350 -5.74 2.41 -12.81
N MET A 351 -4.82 1.45 -12.81
CA MET A 351 -4.12 1.00 -14.02
C MET A 351 -4.39 -0.46 -14.31
N ASP A 352 -4.86 -0.75 -15.53
CA ASP A 352 -5.06 -2.10 -15.99
C ASP A 352 -3.76 -2.87 -16.28
N ALA A 353 -3.76 -4.11 -15.78
CA ALA A 353 -2.87 -5.22 -15.98
C ALA A 353 -2.48 -5.48 -17.44
N ALA A 354 -3.45 -5.67 -18.31
CA ALA A 354 -3.17 -6.18 -19.65
C ALA A 354 -2.78 -5.04 -20.61
N THR A 355 -3.51 -3.93 -20.53
CA THR A 355 -3.48 -2.86 -21.53
C THR A 355 -2.71 -1.62 -21.09
N THR A 356 -2.31 -1.52 -19.81
CA THR A 356 -1.78 -0.27 -19.19
C THR A 356 -2.74 0.92 -19.25
N TRP A 357 -4.03 0.67 -19.51
CA TRP A 357 -5.04 1.72 -19.48
C TRP A 357 -5.13 2.35 -18.10
N LEU A 358 -5.12 3.68 -18.04
CA LEU A 358 -5.27 4.46 -16.81
C LEU A 358 -6.67 5.04 -16.70
N PHE A 359 -7.35 4.76 -15.58
CA PHE A 359 -8.55 5.47 -15.16
C PHE A 359 -8.19 6.38 -13.99
N THR A 360 -8.44 7.68 -14.14
CA THR A 360 -7.98 8.69 -13.19
C THR A 360 -9.12 9.58 -12.74
N THR A 361 -9.26 9.76 -11.44
CA THR A 361 -10.17 10.75 -10.85
C THR A 361 -9.37 11.77 -10.05
N LEU A 362 -9.72 13.05 -10.20
CA LEU A 362 -9.12 14.13 -9.43
C LEU A 362 -9.94 14.45 -8.19
N TYR A 363 -9.24 14.72 -7.09
CA TYR A 363 -9.83 15.17 -5.85
C TYR A 363 -9.09 16.37 -5.27
N LEU A 364 -9.79 17.49 -5.09
CA LEU A 364 -9.26 18.68 -4.45
C LEU A 364 -9.55 18.65 -2.95
N CYS A 365 -8.54 18.31 -2.15
CA CYS A 365 -8.72 18.22 -0.70
C CYS A 365 -8.97 19.62 -0.06
N PRO A 366 -9.96 19.74 0.84
CA PRO A 366 -10.07 20.87 1.75
C PRO A 366 -8.77 21.12 2.53
N GLN A 367 -8.58 22.36 2.99
CA GLN A 367 -7.38 22.72 3.75
C GLN A 367 -7.21 21.83 4.99
N GLY A 368 -5.99 21.34 5.23
CA GLY A 368 -5.67 20.46 6.36
C GLY A 368 -6.16 19.01 6.23
N THR A 369 -6.74 18.63 5.09
CA THR A 369 -7.25 17.26 4.86
C THR A 369 -6.48 16.53 3.75
N GLY A 370 -6.52 15.20 3.80
CA GLY A 370 -5.94 14.31 2.79
C GLY A 370 -7.01 13.50 2.05
N VAL A 371 -6.56 12.66 1.12
CA VAL A 371 -7.44 11.64 0.53
C VAL A 371 -7.85 10.66 1.63
N ARG A 372 -9.11 10.23 1.61
CA ARG A 372 -9.71 9.31 2.58
C ARG A 372 -10.30 8.13 1.84
N GLN A 373 -10.71 7.12 2.61
CA GLN A 373 -11.32 5.90 2.09
C GLN A 373 -12.57 6.20 1.25
N GLU A 374 -13.41 7.15 1.66
CA GLU A 374 -14.60 7.53 0.89
C GLU A 374 -14.28 8.04 -0.53
N HIS A 375 -13.16 8.75 -0.71
CA HIS A 375 -12.76 9.28 -2.02
C HIS A 375 -12.23 8.17 -2.93
N VAL A 376 -11.49 7.21 -2.36
CA VAL A 376 -10.99 6.03 -3.08
C VAL A 376 -12.16 5.13 -3.50
N ALA A 377 -13.13 4.91 -2.60
CA ALA A 377 -14.34 4.15 -2.88
C ALA A 377 -15.13 4.77 -4.04
N ARG A 378 -15.36 6.08 -4.01
CA ARG A 378 -16.02 6.81 -5.09
C ARG A 378 -15.28 6.67 -6.42
N SER A 379 -13.95 6.86 -6.40
CA SER A 379 -13.10 6.69 -7.58
C SER A 379 -13.20 5.29 -8.17
N PHE A 380 -13.22 4.27 -7.31
CA PHE A 380 -13.37 2.88 -7.71
C PHE A 380 -14.76 2.59 -8.30
N THR A 381 -15.83 3.12 -7.71
CA THR A 381 -17.19 3.00 -8.25
C THR A 381 -17.26 3.58 -9.66
N SER A 382 -16.76 4.80 -9.87
CA SER A 382 -16.67 5.42 -11.20
C SER A 382 -15.83 4.59 -12.17
N MET A 383 -14.72 3.99 -11.71
CA MET A 383 -13.90 3.10 -12.55
C MET A 383 -14.71 1.89 -13.04
N CYS A 384 -15.44 1.22 -12.17
CA CYS A 384 -16.27 0.07 -12.56
C CYS A 384 -17.36 0.43 -13.59
N GLU A 385 -17.94 1.62 -13.46
CA GLU A 385 -18.99 2.13 -14.35
C GLU A 385 -18.45 2.59 -15.71
N GLU A 386 -17.35 3.35 -15.70
CA GLU A 386 -16.93 4.14 -16.86
C GLU A 386 -15.71 3.54 -17.58
N SER A 387 -14.81 2.85 -16.86
CA SER A 387 -13.54 2.38 -17.48
C SER A 387 -13.82 1.37 -18.59
N PRO A 388 -13.10 1.38 -19.72
CA PRO A 388 -13.41 0.48 -20.82
C PRO A 388 -12.98 -0.98 -20.54
N PHE A 389 -12.09 -1.19 -19.55
CA PHE A 389 -11.73 -2.53 -19.08
C PHE A 389 -12.72 -3.11 -18.05
N GLY A 390 -13.65 -2.30 -17.52
CA GLY A 390 -14.70 -2.75 -16.60
C GLY A 390 -14.21 -3.00 -15.17
N MET A 391 -14.97 -3.82 -14.43
CA MET A 391 -14.65 -4.17 -13.04
C MET A 391 -13.37 -5.01 -12.95
N ALA A 392 -12.55 -4.69 -11.94
CA ALA A 392 -11.33 -5.45 -11.64
C ALA A 392 -11.62 -6.80 -10.96
N LEU A 393 -11.03 -7.89 -11.45
CA LEU A 393 -11.04 -9.21 -10.81
C LEU A 393 -10.09 -9.29 -9.62
N ARG A 394 -8.96 -8.59 -9.71
CA ARG A 394 -7.95 -8.50 -8.64
C ARG A 394 -7.44 -7.07 -8.53
N LEU A 395 -7.27 -6.60 -7.30
CA LEU A 395 -6.72 -5.28 -7.02
C LEU A 395 -5.33 -5.39 -6.43
N TYR A 396 -4.38 -4.64 -6.97
CA TYR A 396 -3.05 -4.47 -6.39
C TYR A 396 -2.94 -3.07 -5.79
N LEU A 397 -3.03 -3.00 -4.47
CA LEU A 397 -3.12 -1.75 -3.73
C LEU A 397 -1.90 -1.51 -2.84
N ASP A 398 -1.64 -0.25 -2.54
CA ASP A 398 -0.67 0.09 -1.52
C ASP A 398 -1.18 -0.23 -0.09
N ASN A 399 -0.26 -0.21 0.88
CA ASN A 399 -0.55 -0.39 2.31
C ASN A 399 -0.92 0.93 3.02
N GLY A 400 -1.10 2.02 2.28
CA GLY A 400 -1.57 3.30 2.82
C GLY A 400 -2.91 3.15 3.54
N SER A 401 -3.14 3.97 4.57
CA SER A 401 -4.36 3.98 5.38
C SER A 401 -5.64 4.19 4.57
N GLU A 402 -5.53 4.91 3.45
CA GLU A 402 -6.57 5.19 2.47
C GLU A 402 -7.05 3.91 1.77
N TYR A 403 -6.19 2.89 1.70
CA TYR A 403 -6.49 1.59 1.14
C TYR A 403 -6.73 0.54 2.22
N GLN A 404 -6.46 0.79 3.51
CA GLN A 404 -6.66 -0.17 4.60
C GLN A 404 -8.15 -0.35 4.93
N TRP A 405 -8.85 -1.07 4.06
CA TRP A 405 -10.27 -1.28 4.14
C TRP A 405 -10.57 -2.78 4.32
N GLU A 406 -10.78 -3.21 5.57
CA GLU A 406 -11.29 -4.56 5.87
C GLU A 406 -12.73 -4.71 5.36
N GLU A 407 -13.55 -3.65 5.41
CA GLU A 407 -14.88 -3.71 4.82
C GLU A 407 -14.87 -3.73 3.28
N MET A 408 -13.81 -3.33 2.56
CA MET A 408 -13.68 -3.55 1.09
C MET A 408 -13.57 -5.04 0.78
N LEU A 409 -12.84 -5.80 1.62
CA LEU A 409 -12.71 -7.26 1.46
C LEU A 409 -14.04 -7.95 1.72
N ASN A 410 -14.77 -7.52 2.76
CA ASN A 410 -16.11 -8.03 3.07
C ASN A 410 -17.13 -7.62 1.99
N ALA A 411 -17.03 -6.39 1.47
CA ALA A 411 -17.81 -5.88 0.36
C ALA A 411 -17.56 -6.68 -0.92
N TRP A 412 -16.31 -7.06 -1.20
CA TRP A 412 -15.96 -7.90 -2.34
C TRP A 412 -16.58 -9.30 -2.21
N SER A 413 -16.49 -9.93 -1.03
CA SER A 413 -17.16 -11.22 -0.81
C SER A 413 -18.69 -11.10 -0.86
N GLU A 414 -19.26 -9.98 -0.40
CA GLU A 414 -20.69 -9.71 -0.54
C GLU A 414 -21.11 -9.44 -2.00
N LEU A 415 -20.30 -8.75 -2.81
CA LEU A 415 -20.54 -8.55 -4.25
C LEU A 415 -20.57 -9.89 -5.00
N ALA A 416 -19.65 -10.79 -4.68
CA ALA A 416 -19.63 -12.15 -5.22
C ALA A 416 -20.88 -12.96 -4.82
N TYR A 417 -21.43 -12.69 -3.64
CA TYR A 417 -22.68 -13.31 -3.15
C TYR A 417 -23.94 -12.70 -3.80
N LEU A 418 -24.00 -11.37 -3.92
CA LEU A 418 -25.15 -10.62 -4.44
C LEU A 418 -25.32 -10.77 -5.96
N THR A 419 -24.25 -11.03 -6.70
CA THR A 419 -24.28 -11.33 -8.15
C THR A 419 -24.78 -12.74 -8.49
N GLY A 420 -25.36 -13.46 -7.51
CA GLY A 420 -26.13 -14.68 -7.76
C GLY A 420 -25.30 -15.91 -8.06
N GLY A 421 -24.01 -15.95 -7.67
CA GLY A 421 -23.26 -17.19 -7.68
C GLY A 421 -23.07 -17.86 -9.04
N GLN A 422 -23.17 -17.13 -10.17
CA GLN A 422 -22.67 -17.63 -11.47
C GLN A 422 -21.16 -17.93 -11.45
N THR A 423 -20.47 -17.64 -10.34
CA THR A 423 -19.07 -17.97 -10.10
C THR A 423 -18.83 -18.77 -8.83
N HIS A 424 -19.86 -19.19 -8.08
CA HIS A 424 -19.61 -19.68 -6.70
C HIS A 424 -19.93 -21.15 -6.41
N ILE A 425 -20.43 -21.93 -7.38
CA ILE A 425 -20.66 -23.37 -7.15
C ILE A 425 -19.70 -24.30 -7.92
N GLU A 426 -18.96 -23.82 -8.93
CA GLU A 426 -17.90 -24.62 -9.59
C GLU A 426 -16.55 -23.91 -9.80
N LEU A 427 -16.45 -22.59 -9.56
CA LEU A 427 -15.21 -21.83 -9.83
C LEU A 427 -14.23 -21.78 -8.64
N SER A 428 -14.71 -22.04 -7.42
CA SER A 428 -13.88 -22.05 -6.20
C SER A 428 -12.88 -23.22 -6.16
N SER A 429 -13.14 -24.29 -6.93
CA SER A 429 -12.29 -25.47 -7.03
C SER A 429 -11.36 -25.49 -8.25
N MET A 430 -11.56 -24.62 -9.25
CA MET A 430 -10.78 -24.64 -10.51
C MET A 430 -9.95 -23.39 -10.81
N LEU A 431 -10.06 -22.30 -10.05
CA LEU A 431 -9.19 -21.13 -10.18
C LEU A 431 -8.41 -20.84 -8.89
N PRO A 432 -7.10 -20.50 -8.95
CA PRO A 432 -6.42 -19.92 -7.79
C PRO A 432 -7.08 -18.57 -7.44
N PRO A 433 -7.11 -18.21 -6.15
CA PRO A 433 -8.12 -17.34 -5.52
C PRO A 433 -8.28 -16.00 -6.25
N ALA A 434 -9.25 -15.95 -7.18
CA ALA A 434 -9.76 -14.75 -7.81
C ALA A 434 -10.72 -14.07 -6.81
N GLY A 435 -10.57 -12.76 -6.61
CA GLY A 435 -11.11 -12.01 -5.47
C GLY A 435 -10.08 -11.57 -4.43
N ARG A 436 -8.77 -11.83 -4.64
CA ARG A 436 -7.71 -11.33 -3.75
C ARG A 436 -7.34 -9.89 -4.04
N ILE A 437 -7.51 -9.02 -3.04
CA ILE A 437 -6.72 -7.79 -2.92
C ILE A 437 -5.28 -8.18 -2.59
N ILE A 438 -4.37 -7.85 -3.48
CA ILE A 438 -2.93 -8.02 -3.31
C ILE A 438 -2.38 -6.72 -2.76
N ARG A 439 -1.70 -6.81 -1.61
CA ARG A 439 -1.07 -5.66 -0.97
C ARG A 439 0.39 -5.57 -1.35
N SER A 440 0.82 -4.37 -1.71
CA SER A 440 2.24 -4.10 -1.95
C SER A 440 3.05 -4.29 -0.66
N ILE A 441 4.30 -4.77 -0.76
CA ILE A 441 5.20 -4.78 0.39
C ILE A 441 5.67 -3.33 0.61
N PRO A 442 5.62 -2.78 1.85
CA PRO A 442 6.04 -1.43 2.12
C PRO A 442 7.46 -1.14 1.61
N PHE A 443 7.67 0.07 1.06
CA PHE A 443 8.97 0.57 0.59
C PHE A 443 9.64 -0.24 -0.53
N ARG A 444 8.86 -0.97 -1.35
CA ARG A 444 9.36 -1.74 -2.51
C ARG A 444 8.67 -1.35 -3.84
N PRO A 445 9.08 -0.22 -4.45
CA PRO A 445 8.42 0.36 -5.63
C PRO A 445 8.43 -0.51 -6.91
N ARG A 446 9.43 -1.40 -7.08
CA ARG A 446 9.62 -2.18 -8.33
C ARG A 446 8.55 -3.26 -8.54
N GLY A 447 7.71 -3.51 -7.55
CA GLY A 447 6.53 -4.37 -7.69
C GLY A 447 5.33 -3.65 -8.33
N LYS A 448 5.31 -2.32 -8.30
CA LYS A 448 4.19 -1.50 -8.75
C LYS A 448 4.46 -0.98 -10.16
N LEU A 449 3.74 -1.50 -11.13
CA LEU A 449 3.88 -1.09 -12.53
C LEU A 449 3.40 0.36 -12.75
N ILE A 450 2.44 0.82 -11.92
CA ILE A 450 1.84 2.16 -12.02
C ILE A 450 2.82 3.30 -11.78
N GLU A 451 3.91 3.09 -11.04
CA GLU A 451 4.94 4.13 -10.82
C GLU A 451 5.65 4.55 -12.11
N GLY A 452 5.91 3.58 -13.01
CA GLY A 452 6.44 3.89 -14.34
C GLY A 452 5.45 4.70 -15.18
N ALA A 453 4.16 4.39 -15.07
CA ALA A 453 3.10 5.13 -15.74
C ALA A 453 2.98 6.59 -15.24
N PHE A 454 3.16 6.83 -13.93
CA PHE A 454 3.25 8.20 -13.40
C PHE A 454 4.45 8.98 -13.96
N GLY A 455 5.57 8.30 -14.24
CA GLY A 455 6.69 8.90 -14.97
C GLY A 455 6.27 9.41 -16.35
N ASN A 456 5.55 8.59 -17.11
CA ASN A 456 5.03 8.96 -18.44
C ASN A 456 4.01 10.12 -18.35
N LEU A 457 3.08 10.07 -17.40
CA LEU A 457 2.12 11.15 -17.17
C LEU A 457 2.80 12.46 -16.80
N ARG A 458 3.90 12.42 -16.04
CA ARG A 458 4.65 13.62 -15.69
C ARG A 458 5.23 14.32 -16.92
N HIS A 459 5.60 13.57 -17.95
CA HIS A 459 6.04 14.15 -19.22
C HIS A 459 4.91 14.86 -19.95
N LEU A 460 3.71 14.28 -19.98
CA LEU A 460 2.51 14.91 -20.58
C LEU A 460 2.06 16.15 -19.80
N PHE A 461 1.94 16.04 -18.47
CA PHE A 461 1.60 17.17 -17.61
C PHE A 461 2.64 18.29 -17.65
N GLY A 462 3.89 17.96 -17.97
CA GLY A 462 4.97 18.93 -18.14
C GLY A 462 4.76 19.95 -19.27
N TRP A 463 3.81 19.71 -20.18
CA TRP A 463 3.42 20.67 -21.22
C TRP A 463 2.53 21.79 -20.68
N HIS A 464 1.93 21.60 -19.51
CA HIS A 464 1.09 22.63 -18.90
C HIS A 464 1.96 23.79 -18.38
N PRO A 465 1.67 25.06 -18.69
CA PRO A 465 2.47 26.20 -18.25
C PRO A 465 2.59 26.32 -16.73
N ALA A 466 1.55 25.90 -16.00
CA ALA A 466 1.53 25.90 -14.55
C ALA A 466 2.22 24.67 -13.89
N PHE A 467 2.87 23.80 -14.65
CA PHE A 467 3.55 22.63 -14.11
C PHE A 467 4.87 23.00 -13.41
N GLN A 468 4.96 22.76 -12.10
CA GLN A 468 6.14 23.10 -11.29
C GLN A 468 7.11 21.93 -11.08
N GLY A 469 6.64 20.69 -11.25
CA GLY A 469 7.37 19.46 -10.96
C GLY A 469 7.54 19.14 -9.46
N GLY A 470 7.70 17.85 -9.14
CA GLY A 470 7.75 17.35 -7.76
C GLY A 470 8.95 17.75 -6.88
N ASN A 471 9.98 18.42 -7.40
CA ASN A 471 11.09 18.88 -6.56
C ASN A 471 10.80 20.29 -6.02
N ARG A 472 10.34 20.37 -4.76
CA ARG A 472 9.96 21.62 -4.08
C ARG A 472 11.11 22.62 -3.90
N MET A 473 12.36 22.16 -3.94
CA MET A 473 13.55 23.02 -3.80
C MET A 473 14.04 23.55 -5.16
N ALA A 474 13.71 22.87 -6.26
CA ALA A 474 14.03 23.26 -7.62
C ALA A 474 12.75 23.65 -8.38
N LYS A 475 12.02 24.64 -7.85
CA LYS A 475 10.74 25.08 -8.42
C LYS A 475 10.97 25.64 -9.82
N ARG A 476 10.30 25.06 -10.82
CA ARG A 476 10.20 25.67 -12.14
C ARG A 476 9.26 26.87 -12.03
N CYS A 477 9.75 28.05 -12.38
CA CYS A 477 8.98 29.28 -12.42
C CYS A 477 9.25 29.96 -13.77
N ALA A 478 8.22 30.62 -14.33
CA ALA A 478 8.35 31.38 -15.57
C ALA A 478 9.30 32.58 -15.37
N ASN A 479 9.21 33.23 -14.20
CA ASN A 479 10.09 34.30 -13.76
C ASN A 479 10.85 33.87 -12.51
N LEU A 480 12.18 34.09 -12.49
CA LEU A 480 13.02 33.77 -11.35
C LEU A 480 12.55 34.54 -10.10
N GLY A 481 12.12 33.82 -9.07
CA GLY A 481 11.65 34.40 -7.81
C GLY A 481 10.13 34.51 -7.66
N GLU A 482 9.35 34.31 -8.72
CA GLU A 482 7.88 34.30 -8.64
C GLU A 482 7.31 32.88 -8.55
N SER A 483 6.25 32.69 -7.76
CA SER A 483 5.50 31.43 -7.76
C SER A 483 4.67 31.30 -9.03
N VAL A 484 4.57 30.07 -9.56
CA VAL A 484 3.67 29.75 -10.66
C VAL A 484 2.23 30.14 -10.30
N LYS A 485 1.52 30.78 -11.22
CA LYS A 485 0.12 31.18 -11.02
C LYS A 485 -0.78 29.95 -10.96
N PRO A 486 -1.63 29.82 -9.92
CA PRO A 486 -2.58 28.72 -9.83
C PRO A 486 -3.70 28.87 -10.87
N ILE A 487 -4.25 27.73 -11.29
CA ILE A 487 -5.37 27.68 -12.24
C ILE A 487 -6.70 27.28 -11.55
N PRO A 488 -7.86 27.58 -12.16
CA PRO A 488 -9.13 27.01 -11.77
C PRO A 488 -9.14 25.47 -11.80
N TYR A 489 -9.93 24.86 -10.93
CA TYR A 489 -9.95 23.40 -10.77
C TYR A 489 -10.61 22.67 -11.95
N ASP A 490 -11.66 23.26 -12.52
CA ASP A 490 -12.34 22.82 -13.73
C ASP A 490 -11.41 22.83 -14.96
N GLU A 491 -10.57 23.87 -15.09
CA GLU A 491 -9.53 23.92 -16.13
C GLU A 491 -8.53 22.76 -15.97
N LEU A 492 -8.09 22.47 -14.73
CA LEU A 492 -7.25 21.31 -14.46
C LEU A 492 -7.93 20.00 -14.86
N GLN A 493 -9.22 19.83 -14.55
CA GLN A 493 -9.98 18.63 -14.90
C GLN A 493 -10.04 18.44 -16.43
N ALA A 494 -10.33 19.51 -17.18
CA ALA A 494 -10.36 19.48 -18.63
C ALA A 494 -8.98 19.15 -19.22
N PHE A 495 -7.92 19.76 -18.70
CA PHE A 495 -6.55 19.47 -19.14
C PHE A 495 -6.16 18.01 -18.88
N VAL A 496 -6.42 17.48 -17.69
CA VAL A 496 -6.10 16.09 -17.36
C VAL A 496 -6.90 15.12 -18.22
N ALA A 497 -8.17 15.40 -18.50
CA ALA A 497 -8.98 14.57 -19.41
C ALA A 497 -8.36 14.51 -20.82
N ALA A 498 -7.93 15.66 -21.37
CA ALA A 498 -7.25 15.71 -22.66
C ALA A 498 -5.90 14.96 -22.62
N ALA A 499 -5.09 15.18 -21.58
CA ALA A 499 -3.80 14.51 -21.42
C ALA A 499 -3.94 12.98 -21.27
N MET A 500 -5.04 12.50 -20.65
CA MET A 500 -5.34 11.07 -20.57
C MET A 500 -5.71 10.49 -21.93
N ALA A 501 -6.50 11.21 -22.74
CA ALA A 501 -6.82 10.79 -24.10
C ALA A 501 -5.54 10.64 -24.95
N ASP A 502 -4.63 11.61 -24.88
CA ASP A 502 -3.32 11.52 -25.54
C ASP A 502 -2.49 10.35 -25.01
N TYR A 503 -2.48 10.12 -23.69
CA TYR A 503 -1.80 8.97 -23.08
C TYR A 503 -2.33 7.63 -23.62
N HIS A 504 -3.66 7.48 -23.74
CA HIS A 504 -4.28 6.24 -24.22
C HIS A 504 -4.02 5.99 -25.71
N ALA A 505 -3.83 7.06 -26.50
CA ALA A 505 -3.50 6.97 -27.92
C ALA A 505 -1.99 6.83 -28.20
N THR A 506 -1.12 7.16 -27.24
CA THR A 506 0.33 7.17 -27.45
C THR A 506 0.93 5.75 -27.41
N PRO A 507 1.68 5.32 -28.46
CA PRO A 507 2.46 4.10 -28.46
C PRO A 507 3.45 3.98 -27.29
N GLN A 508 3.50 2.82 -26.63
CA GLN A 508 4.39 2.57 -25.50
C GLN A 508 5.38 1.44 -25.79
N SER A 509 6.63 1.64 -25.35
CA SER A 509 7.67 0.62 -25.42
C SER A 509 7.57 -0.38 -24.25
N GLY A 510 8.38 -1.44 -24.28
CA GLY A 510 8.36 -2.48 -23.26
C GLY A 510 7.25 -3.50 -23.53
N GLN A 511 6.35 -3.70 -22.57
CA GLN A 511 5.36 -4.80 -22.63
C GLN A 511 4.28 -4.62 -23.70
N LEU A 512 3.95 -3.38 -24.09
CA LEU A 512 3.00 -3.13 -25.18
C LEU A 512 3.64 -3.27 -26.58
N ASP A 513 4.97 -3.44 -26.65
CA ASP A 513 5.71 -3.66 -27.90
C ASP A 513 5.37 -2.64 -29.01
N GLY A 514 5.34 -1.36 -28.64
CA GLY A 514 5.06 -0.27 -29.56
C GLY A 514 3.57 -0.02 -29.81
N LYS A 515 2.66 -0.72 -29.14
CA LYS A 515 1.22 -0.43 -29.19
C LYS A 515 0.82 0.63 -28.17
N SER A 516 -0.28 1.34 -28.44
CA SER A 516 -0.92 2.21 -27.44
C SER A 516 -1.83 1.41 -26.50
N PRO A 517 -2.18 1.94 -25.30
CA PRO A 517 -3.20 1.33 -24.44
C PRO A 517 -4.53 1.11 -25.15
N GLN A 518 -4.93 2.03 -26.03
CA GLN A 518 -6.12 1.90 -26.84
C GLN A 518 -6.04 0.72 -27.81
N GLU A 519 -4.95 0.61 -28.59
CA GLU A 519 -4.76 -0.49 -29.53
C GLU A 519 -4.74 -1.85 -28.82
N ALA A 520 -4.09 -1.92 -27.65
CA ALA A 520 -4.05 -3.14 -26.84
C ALA A 520 -5.45 -3.56 -26.39
N LEU A 521 -6.27 -2.62 -25.94
CA LEU A 521 -7.66 -2.88 -25.56
C LEU A 521 -8.51 -3.29 -26.77
N ASP A 522 -8.39 -2.58 -27.88
CA ASP A 522 -9.12 -2.86 -29.12
C ASP A 522 -8.82 -4.27 -29.63
N MET A 523 -7.58 -4.74 -29.50
CA MET A 523 -7.22 -6.13 -29.81
C MET A 523 -8.00 -7.13 -28.96
N HIS A 524 -8.15 -6.90 -27.65
CA HIS A 524 -8.94 -7.80 -26.80
C HIS A 524 -10.43 -7.77 -27.19
N LEU A 525 -10.99 -6.60 -27.43
CA LEU A 525 -12.38 -6.44 -27.88
C LEU A 525 -12.63 -7.18 -29.21
N ASN A 526 -11.73 -7.00 -30.19
CA ASN A 526 -11.79 -7.67 -31.49
C ASN A 526 -11.63 -9.20 -31.38
N ASN A 527 -10.90 -9.67 -30.36
CA ASN A 527 -10.77 -11.09 -30.05
C ASN A 527 -11.96 -11.66 -29.24
N GLY A 528 -13.02 -10.87 -29.03
CA GLY A 528 -14.28 -11.31 -28.40
C GLY A 528 -14.32 -11.17 -26.88
N TRP A 529 -13.30 -10.56 -26.25
CA TRP A 529 -13.37 -10.20 -24.83
C TRP A 529 -14.43 -9.13 -24.60
N LYS A 530 -15.11 -9.18 -23.44
CA LYS A 530 -16.15 -8.23 -23.07
C LYS A 530 -15.92 -7.72 -21.64
N PRO A 531 -16.06 -6.41 -21.39
CA PRO A 531 -15.93 -5.85 -20.05
C PRO A 531 -17.05 -6.35 -19.14
N THR A 532 -16.70 -6.66 -17.89
CA THR A 532 -17.69 -6.92 -16.85
C THR A 532 -18.13 -5.59 -16.24
N ARG A 533 -19.42 -5.30 -16.32
CA ARG A 533 -20.04 -4.12 -15.70
C ARG A 533 -20.80 -4.53 -14.44
N VAL A 534 -20.80 -3.64 -13.45
CA VAL A 534 -21.57 -3.80 -12.22
C VAL A 534 -22.40 -2.54 -12.03
N ASP A 535 -23.67 -2.74 -11.66
CA ASP A 535 -24.60 -1.64 -11.41
C ASP A 535 -24.14 -0.80 -10.22
N ARG A 536 -24.37 0.51 -10.32
CA ARG A 536 -23.98 1.47 -9.29
C ARG A 536 -24.55 1.11 -7.93
N GLU A 537 -25.82 0.72 -7.89
CA GLU A 537 -26.57 0.38 -6.68
C GLU A 537 -25.93 -0.81 -5.94
N VAL A 538 -25.40 -1.76 -6.69
CA VAL A 538 -24.69 -2.93 -6.15
C VAL A 538 -23.37 -2.50 -5.52
N LEU A 539 -22.64 -1.58 -6.16
CA LEU A 539 -21.41 -0.99 -5.62
C LEU A 539 -21.69 -0.14 -4.38
N LEU A 540 -22.75 0.69 -4.41
CA LEU A 540 -23.19 1.49 -3.25
C LEU A 540 -23.47 0.58 -2.04
N LEU A 541 -24.22 -0.49 -2.25
CA LEU A 541 -24.58 -1.43 -1.20
C LEU A 541 -23.36 -2.16 -0.64
N ALA A 542 -22.44 -2.55 -1.50
CA ALA A 542 -21.21 -3.24 -1.11
C ALA A 542 -20.30 -2.32 -0.27
N PHE A 543 -20.13 -1.08 -0.70
CA PHE A 543 -19.26 -0.08 -0.06
C PHE A 543 -19.96 0.74 1.03
N SER A 544 -21.02 0.19 1.61
CA SER A 544 -21.79 0.82 2.67
C SER A 544 -21.32 0.38 4.06
N ASP A 545 -21.28 1.36 4.98
CA ASP A 545 -21.15 1.08 6.40
C ASP A 545 -22.40 0.37 6.92
N GLN A 546 -22.21 -0.71 7.68
CA GLN A 546 -23.32 -1.47 8.27
C GLN A 546 -23.47 -1.11 9.76
N GLU A 547 -24.66 -0.69 10.17
CA GLU A 547 -24.95 -0.40 11.58
C GLU A 547 -26.41 -0.67 11.95
N LYS A 548 -26.69 -1.00 13.22
CA LYS A 548 -28.05 -1.11 13.75
C LYS A 548 -28.57 0.24 14.23
N ARG A 549 -29.68 0.71 13.66
CA ARG A 549 -30.32 1.99 14.02
C ARG A 549 -31.79 1.81 14.35
N SER A 550 -32.32 2.69 15.22
CA SER A 550 -33.75 2.68 15.56
C SER A 550 -34.52 3.39 14.44
N ALA A 551 -35.52 2.73 13.89
CA ALA A 551 -36.56 3.37 13.09
C ALA A 551 -37.71 3.77 14.02
N LYS A 552 -38.15 5.02 13.92
CA LYS A 552 -39.31 5.50 14.67
C LYS A 552 -40.07 6.53 13.84
N ALA A 553 -41.39 6.38 13.76
CA ALA A 553 -42.29 7.33 13.08
C ALA A 553 -41.88 7.62 11.62
N GLY A 554 -41.40 6.62 10.87
CA GLY A 554 -40.96 6.80 9.49
C GLY A 554 -39.53 7.33 9.33
N ILE A 555 -38.83 7.62 10.42
CA ILE A 555 -37.54 8.32 10.41
C ILE A 555 -36.43 7.46 11.03
N ILE A 556 -35.24 7.52 10.43
CA ILE A 556 -33.99 7.01 10.99
C ILE A 556 -32.99 8.16 11.11
N ASN A 557 -32.37 8.27 12.29
CA ASN A 557 -31.29 9.24 12.52
C ASN A 557 -29.93 8.56 12.32
N TYR A 558 -29.19 8.99 11.30
CA TYR A 558 -27.85 8.45 11.03
C TYR A 558 -26.95 9.41 10.25
N ALA A 559 -25.64 9.36 10.53
CA ALA A 559 -24.60 10.23 9.94
C ALA A 559 -24.92 11.74 10.05
N GLY A 560 -25.57 12.16 11.15
CA GLY A 560 -25.97 13.56 11.38
C GLY A 560 -27.11 14.04 10.50
N ARG A 561 -27.84 13.13 9.83
CA ARG A 561 -29.01 13.43 8.99
C ARG A 561 -30.21 12.57 9.39
N GLU A 562 -31.39 13.11 9.12
CA GLU A 562 -32.66 12.40 9.21
C GLU A 562 -32.96 11.77 7.85
N TRP A 563 -33.33 10.49 7.87
CA TRP A 563 -33.69 9.70 6.70
C TRP A 563 -35.14 9.28 6.81
N TYR A 564 -35.91 9.44 5.73
CA TYR A 564 -37.34 9.14 5.70
C TYR A 564 -37.68 8.15 4.60
N ALA A 565 -38.63 7.26 4.90
CA ALA A 565 -39.32 6.45 3.91
C ALA A 565 -40.69 6.00 4.42
N ASP A 566 -41.64 5.82 3.49
CA ASP A 566 -43.00 5.40 3.82
C ASP A 566 -43.05 4.00 4.46
N PHE A 567 -42.18 3.06 4.04
CA PHE A 567 -42.12 1.71 4.62
C PHE A 567 -41.62 1.68 6.07
N LEU A 568 -41.05 2.79 6.57
CA LEU A 568 -40.64 2.94 7.97
C LEU A 568 -41.79 3.43 8.85
N VAL A 569 -42.90 3.88 8.26
CA VAL A 569 -44.04 4.40 9.02
C VAL A 569 -44.73 3.24 9.74
N GLY A 570 -44.92 3.37 11.05
CA GLY A 570 -45.44 2.31 11.91
C GLY A 570 -44.39 1.30 12.39
N LEU A 571 -43.16 1.39 11.89
CA LEU A 571 -42.03 0.59 12.37
C LEU A 571 -41.42 1.26 13.62
N ASP A 572 -41.46 0.57 14.77
CA ASP A 572 -40.84 1.01 16.03
C ASP A 572 -39.90 -0.08 16.57
N GLN A 573 -38.80 -0.31 15.84
CA GLN A 573 -37.79 -1.30 16.19
C GLN A 573 -36.41 -0.92 15.66
N LYS A 574 -35.39 -1.71 16.02
CA LYS A 574 -34.05 -1.58 15.45
C LYS A 574 -33.98 -2.31 14.11
N VAL A 575 -33.43 -1.62 13.10
CA VAL A 575 -33.18 -2.12 11.75
C VAL A 575 -31.69 -2.07 11.45
N ASP A 576 -31.24 -2.95 10.56
CA ASP A 576 -29.89 -2.92 10.01
C ASP A 576 -29.87 -1.92 8.85
N VAL A 577 -29.02 -0.90 8.94
CA VAL A 577 -28.89 0.12 7.90
C VAL A 577 -27.53 0.00 7.22
N ARG A 578 -27.51 0.23 5.92
CA ARG A 578 -26.29 0.29 5.12
C ARG A 578 -26.17 1.68 4.48
N TYR A 579 -25.12 2.40 4.86
CA TYR A 579 -24.88 3.79 4.44
C TYR A 579 -23.64 3.92 3.55
N PRO A 580 -23.81 4.29 2.26
CA PRO A 580 -22.70 4.55 1.36
C PRO A 580 -22.04 5.90 1.69
N LYS A 581 -21.01 5.89 2.55
CA LYS A 581 -20.24 7.11 2.91
C LYS A 581 -19.71 7.90 1.71
N HIS A 582 -19.30 7.18 0.68
CA HIS A 582 -18.71 7.72 -0.54
C HIS A 582 -19.74 8.40 -1.46
N ASP A 583 -21.03 8.12 -1.23
CA ASP A 583 -22.14 8.65 -1.99
C ASP A 583 -23.41 8.78 -1.13
N PRO A 584 -23.46 9.80 -0.24
CA PRO A 584 -24.40 9.87 0.86
C PRO A 584 -25.78 10.40 0.45
N HIS A 585 -26.36 9.84 -0.60
CA HIS A 585 -27.68 10.21 -1.13
C HIS A 585 -28.80 9.25 -0.74
N CYS A 586 -28.47 8.08 -0.20
CA CYS A 586 -29.46 7.08 0.18
C CYS A 586 -29.02 6.28 1.43
N LEU A 587 -29.98 5.59 2.03
CA LEU A 587 -29.77 4.66 3.14
C LEU A 587 -30.53 3.36 2.84
N PHE A 588 -29.82 2.25 2.67
CA PHE A 588 -30.47 0.95 2.47
C PHE A 588 -30.89 0.38 3.83
N VAL A 589 -32.13 -0.10 3.92
CA VAL A 589 -32.70 -0.60 5.19
C VAL A 589 -33.06 -2.08 5.10
N PHE A 590 -32.62 -2.82 6.10
CA PHE A 590 -32.85 -4.25 6.27
C PHE A 590 -33.52 -4.51 7.63
N ASP A 591 -34.52 -5.38 7.66
CA ASP A 591 -35.08 -5.92 8.90
C ASP A 591 -34.84 -7.43 8.94
N LYS A 592 -34.21 -7.90 10.03
CA LYS A 592 -33.86 -9.31 10.24
C LYS A 592 -33.16 -9.94 9.03
N GLY A 593 -32.28 -9.20 8.38
CA GLY A 593 -31.54 -9.63 7.18
C GLY A 593 -32.31 -9.56 5.86
N LYS A 594 -33.60 -9.18 5.87
CA LYS A 594 -34.40 -8.96 4.67
C LYS A 594 -34.35 -7.48 4.26
N PHE A 595 -34.04 -7.22 2.99
CA PHE A 595 -34.13 -5.87 2.43
C PHE A 595 -35.58 -5.38 2.41
N ILE A 596 -35.83 -4.20 2.97
CA ILE A 596 -37.18 -3.59 3.01
C ILE A 596 -37.30 -2.46 1.98
N GLY A 597 -36.25 -1.67 1.81
CA GLY A 597 -36.25 -0.55 0.87
C GLY A 597 -35.13 0.46 1.11
N VAL A 598 -35.20 1.57 0.37
CA VAL A 598 -34.22 2.66 0.43
C VAL A 598 -34.88 3.90 1.06
N ALA A 599 -34.25 4.47 2.07
CA ALA A 599 -34.64 5.75 2.66
C ALA A 599 -33.82 6.90 2.07
N LEU A 600 -34.48 8.04 1.88
CA LEU A 600 -33.89 9.26 1.31
C LEU A 600 -33.72 10.33 2.40
N PRO A 601 -32.84 11.32 2.20
CA PRO A 601 -32.70 12.42 3.15
C PRO A 601 -34.04 13.14 3.38
N GLU A 602 -34.39 13.36 4.64
CA GLU A 602 -35.65 14.02 4.99
C GLU A 602 -35.66 15.47 4.48
N HIS A 603 -36.73 15.81 3.77
CA HIS A 603 -36.94 17.16 3.29
C HIS A 603 -37.52 18.04 4.40
N LYS A 604 -36.88 19.18 4.67
CA LYS A 604 -37.31 20.13 5.71
C LYS A 604 -38.11 21.26 5.06
N TYR A 605 -39.40 21.29 5.35
CA TYR A 605 -40.31 22.36 4.93
C TYR A 605 -40.21 23.56 5.88
N GLY A 606 -40.44 24.76 5.35
CA GLY A 606 -40.56 25.97 6.18
C GLY A 606 -41.82 25.92 7.06
N LEU A 607 -41.79 26.61 8.20
CA LEU A 607 -42.92 26.62 9.16
C LEU A 607 -44.24 27.12 8.56
N LEU A 608 -44.18 28.04 7.59
CA LEU A 608 -45.33 28.65 6.93
C LEU A 608 -45.58 28.09 5.53
N GLU A 609 -44.89 27.02 5.14
CA GLU A 609 -44.96 26.47 3.80
C GLU A 609 -46.12 25.47 3.66
N ASN A 610 -47.07 25.76 2.77
CA ASN A 610 -48.22 24.89 2.51
C ASN A 610 -47.82 23.46 2.07
N ALA A 611 -46.67 23.31 1.40
CA ALA A 611 -46.16 22.01 0.97
C ALA A 611 -45.93 21.05 2.15
N GLY A 612 -45.48 21.57 3.30
CA GLY A 612 -45.30 20.76 4.52
C GLY A 612 -46.61 20.24 5.09
N ALA A 613 -47.68 21.03 5.05
CA ALA A 613 -49.02 20.61 5.49
C ALA A 613 -49.60 19.53 4.56
N VAL A 614 -49.40 19.65 3.25
CA VAL A 614 -49.80 18.64 2.26
C VAL A 614 -49.06 17.33 2.51
N GLU A 615 -47.74 17.38 2.73
CA GLU A 615 -46.93 16.19 3.03
C GLU A 615 -47.33 15.54 4.36
N ALA A 616 -47.61 16.32 5.42
CA ALA A 616 -48.11 15.79 6.68
C ALA A 616 -49.46 15.06 6.51
N GLY A 617 -50.35 15.59 5.67
CA GLY A 617 -51.60 14.92 5.28
C GLY A 617 -51.35 13.60 4.56
N ARG A 618 -50.40 13.57 3.61
CA ARG A 618 -49.99 12.36 2.89
C ARG A 618 -49.45 11.29 3.85
N ARG A 619 -48.56 11.66 4.77
CA ARG A 619 -47.97 10.74 5.76
C ARG A 619 -49.02 10.17 6.72
N ARG A 620 -50.00 10.98 7.14
CA ARG A 620 -51.13 10.51 7.95
C ARG A 620 -51.96 9.45 7.20
N LYS A 621 -52.16 9.64 5.89
CA LYS A 621 -52.83 8.65 5.04
C LYS A 621 -52.03 7.34 4.97
N VAL A 622 -50.71 7.42 4.74
CA VAL A 622 -49.81 6.23 4.75
C VAL A 622 -49.92 5.45 6.06
N LEU A 623 -49.88 6.13 7.20
CA LEU A 623 -50.05 5.48 8.51
C LEU A 623 -51.44 4.83 8.66
N LYS A 624 -52.50 5.53 8.24
CA LYS A 624 -53.87 5.01 8.30
C LYS A 624 -54.03 3.75 7.43
N ASP A 625 -53.46 3.76 6.23
CA ASP A 625 -53.50 2.63 5.32
C ASP A 625 -52.73 1.43 5.90
N ALA A 626 -51.58 1.66 6.54
CA ALA A 626 -50.82 0.63 7.25
C ALA A 626 -51.61 0.04 8.44
N ILE A 627 -52.25 0.89 9.26
CA ILE A 627 -53.10 0.44 10.38
C ILE A 627 -54.28 -0.38 9.86
N ASN A 628 -54.95 0.04 8.80
CA ASN A 628 -56.07 -0.69 8.21
C ASN A 628 -55.66 -2.07 7.70
N ASN A 629 -54.50 -2.17 7.05
CA ASN A 629 -53.96 -3.45 6.58
C ASN A 629 -53.65 -4.39 7.76
N LEU A 630 -52.98 -3.90 8.81
CA LEU A 630 -52.69 -4.70 10.00
C LEU A 630 -53.97 -5.10 10.76
N SER A 631 -54.93 -4.19 10.89
CA SER A 631 -56.23 -4.45 11.52
C SER A 631 -56.99 -5.56 10.78
N GLY A 632 -56.93 -5.58 9.44
CA GLY A 632 -57.53 -6.64 8.64
C GLY A 632 -56.90 -8.04 8.81
N GLN A 633 -55.70 -8.12 9.40
CA GLN A 633 -55.01 -9.39 9.69
C GLN A 633 -55.26 -9.90 11.12
N VAL A 634 -55.91 -9.09 11.97
CA VAL A 634 -56.15 -9.40 13.38
C VAL A 634 -57.63 -9.68 13.58
N GLU A 635 -57.96 -10.80 14.20
CA GLU A 635 -59.32 -11.05 14.66
C GLU A 635 -59.62 -10.17 15.88
N THR A 636 -60.81 -9.57 15.91
CA THR A 636 -61.27 -8.80 17.06
C THR A 636 -61.53 -9.75 18.23
N ILE A 637 -60.61 -9.79 19.19
CA ILE A 637 -60.75 -10.57 20.41
C ILE A 637 -61.40 -9.69 21.50
N GLN A 638 -62.49 -10.17 22.10
CA GLN A 638 -63.02 -9.58 23.32
C GLN A 638 -62.11 -9.95 24.49
N THR A 639 -61.29 -9.00 24.94
CA THR A 639 -60.29 -9.23 26.00
C THR A 639 -60.90 -9.75 27.30
N GLU A 640 -62.14 -9.35 27.61
CA GLU A 640 -62.87 -9.78 28.81
C GLU A 640 -63.18 -11.28 28.81
N GLU A 641 -63.47 -11.88 27.65
CA GLU A 641 -63.71 -13.32 27.51
C GLU A 641 -62.42 -14.15 27.61
N MET A 642 -61.31 -13.60 27.13
CA MET A 642 -59.99 -14.25 27.21
C MET A 642 -59.41 -14.20 28.63
N LEU A 643 -59.67 -13.12 29.39
CA LEU A 643 -59.24 -12.98 30.77
C LEU A 643 -59.91 -14.06 31.65
N GLY A 644 -59.08 -14.84 32.37
CA GLY A 644 -59.55 -15.95 33.20
C GLY A 644 -59.64 -17.29 32.48
N SER A 645 -59.55 -17.36 31.14
CA SER A 645 -59.54 -18.62 30.39
C SER A 645 -58.38 -19.55 30.79
N ARG A 646 -57.19 -19.00 31.02
CA ARG A 646 -56.06 -19.75 31.60
C ARG A 646 -56.30 -20.17 33.05
N GLY A 647 -56.98 -19.35 33.85
CA GLY A 647 -57.33 -19.68 35.24
C GLY A 647 -58.34 -20.82 35.33
N LYS A 648 -59.32 -20.84 34.41
CA LYS A 648 -60.27 -21.96 34.22
C LYS A 648 -59.54 -23.22 33.76
N LEU A 649 -58.69 -23.14 32.72
CA LEU A 649 -57.92 -24.28 32.22
C LEU A 649 -57.00 -24.90 33.30
N MET A 650 -56.34 -24.06 34.08
CA MET A 650 -55.42 -24.50 35.14
C MET A 650 -56.15 -24.92 36.43
N GLY A 651 -57.49 -24.92 36.45
CA GLY A 651 -58.28 -25.34 37.61
C GLY A 651 -58.03 -24.50 38.85
N VAL A 652 -57.78 -23.19 38.70
CA VAL A 652 -57.45 -22.31 39.84
C VAL A 652 -58.63 -22.24 40.80
N SER A 653 -59.87 -22.17 40.28
CA SER A 653 -61.10 -22.24 41.07
C SER A 653 -61.19 -23.53 41.88
N GLU A 654 -60.89 -24.68 41.26
CA GLU A 654 -60.90 -26.00 41.92
C GLU A 654 -59.80 -26.11 42.98
N THR A 655 -58.64 -25.51 42.73
CA THR A 655 -57.53 -25.44 43.68
C THR A 655 -57.88 -24.56 44.88
N VAL A 656 -58.55 -23.42 44.65
CA VAL A 656 -59.05 -22.53 45.71
C VAL A 656 -60.16 -23.22 46.50
N GLU A 657 -61.07 -23.94 45.85
CA GLU A 657 -62.11 -24.76 46.49
C GLU A 657 -61.49 -25.85 47.36
N ARG A 658 -60.51 -26.60 46.83
CA ARG A 658 -59.77 -27.62 47.59
C ARG A 658 -59.00 -27.00 48.77
N ALA A 659 -58.39 -25.83 48.58
CA ALA A 659 -57.72 -25.11 49.65
C ALA A 659 -58.70 -24.62 50.73
N LYS A 660 -59.90 -24.16 50.33
CA LYS A 660 -60.98 -23.80 51.26
C LYS A 660 -61.50 -25.02 52.03
N GLN A 661 -61.64 -26.17 51.38
CA GLN A 661 -62.08 -27.42 52.03
C GLN A 661 -61.02 -27.97 53.01
N LEU A 662 -59.74 -27.74 52.73
CA LEU A 662 -58.62 -28.11 53.62
C LEU A 662 -58.31 -27.05 54.68
N ALA A 663 -58.95 -25.88 54.63
CA ALA A 663 -58.71 -24.81 55.59
C ALA A 663 -59.34 -25.16 56.95
N ALA A 664 -58.50 -25.47 57.94
CA ALA A 664 -58.93 -25.64 59.31
C ALA A 664 -59.36 -24.28 59.90
N PRO A 665 -60.55 -24.16 60.50
CA PRO A 665 -60.99 -22.90 61.10
C PRO A 665 -60.14 -22.60 62.34
N VAL A 666 -59.41 -21.49 62.31
CA VAL A 666 -58.79 -20.92 63.51
C VAL A 666 -59.88 -20.16 64.27
N THR A 667 -60.48 -20.80 65.27
CA THR A 667 -61.42 -20.12 66.16
C THR A 667 -60.65 -19.21 67.11
N LEU A 668 -60.96 -17.91 67.08
CA LEU A 668 -60.45 -16.91 68.03
C LEU A 668 -60.85 -17.28 69.46
N SER A 669 -59.91 -17.21 70.41
CA SER A 669 -60.23 -17.36 71.83
C SER A 669 -61.21 -16.26 72.28
N ASP A 670 -61.98 -16.52 73.33
CA ASP A 670 -63.02 -15.58 73.79
C ASP A 670 -62.42 -14.24 74.26
N GLU A 671 -61.16 -14.22 74.72
CA GLU A 671 -60.40 -13.00 74.98
C GLU A 671 -60.11 -12.19 73.71
N ALA A 672 -59.81 -12.85 72.59
CA ALA A 672 -59.56 -12.18 71.31
C ALA A 672 -60.86 -11.60 70.71
N LYS A 673 -62.01 -12.25 70.92
CA LYS A 673 -63.33 -11.70 70.52
C LYS A 673 -63.66 -10.44 71.33
N GLN A 674 -63.35 -10.43 72.63
CA GLN A 674 -63.54 -9.25 73.48
C GLN A 674 -62.62 -8.09 73.08
N LEU A 675 -61.36 -8.37 72.72
CA LEU A 675 -60.42 -7.36 72.21
C LEU A 675 -60.86 -6.77 70.85
N ILE A 676 -61.41 -7.57 69.94
CA ILE A 676 -61.92 -7.10 68.65
C ILE A 676 -63.17 -6.25 68.83
N ALA A 677 -64.09 -6.64 69.73
CA ALA A 677 -65.27 -5.84 70.06
C ALA A 677 -64.89 -4.51 70.73
N ALA A 678 -63.92 -4.52 71.65
CA ALA A 678 -63.38 -3.32 72.27
C ALA A 678 -62.67 -2.41 71.25
N LYS A 679 -61.91 -2.98 70.31
CA LYS A 679 -61.24 -2.23 69.22
C LYS A 679 -62.24 -1.61 68.25
N LYS A 680 -63.33 -2.31 67.90
CA LYS A 680 -64.41 -1.76 67.05
C LYS A 680 -65.10 -0.58 67.73
N LYS A 681 -65.46 -0.73 69.00
CA LYS A 681 -66.09 0.33 69.80
C LYS A 681 -65.17 1.55 69.99
N ALA A 682 -63.87 1.31 70.18
CA ALA A 682 -62.87 2.38 70.24
C ALA A 682 -62.64 3.06 68.87
N MET A 683 -62.74 2.34 67.75
CA MET A 683 -62.66 2.93 66.41
C MET A 683 -63.89 3.77 66.08
N GLU A 684 -65.09 3.32 66.43
CA GLU A 684 -66.33 4.08 66.27
C GLU A 684 -66.30 5.37 67.09
N GLN A 685 -65.88 5.31 68.35
CA GLN A 685 -65.70 6.51 69.20
C GLN A 685 -64.64 7.48 68.65
N ARG A 686 -63.58 6.97 68.02
CA ARG A 686 -62.51 7.79 67.42
C ARG A 686 -62.96 8.41 66.09
N ALA A 687 -63.81 7.73 65.34
CA ALA A 687 -64.44 8.26 64.12
C ALA A 687 -65.47 9.36 64.43
N GLU A 688 -66.29 9.19 65.48
CA GLU A 688 -67.20 10.23 65.97
C GLU A 688 -66.45 11.46 66.50
N ALA A 689 -65.37 11.26 67.26
CA ALA A 689 -64.54 12.38 67.72
C ALA A 689 -63.86 13.15 66.57
N ALA A 690 -63.42 12.45 65.52
CA ALA A 690 -62.81 13.06 64.33
C ALA A 690 -63.83 13.86 63.49
N LEU A 691 -65.08 13.38 63.39
CA LEU A 691 -66.17 14.12 62.72
C LEU A 691 -66.55 15.41 63.47
N VAL A 692 -66.54 15.38 64.81
CA VAL A 692 -66.82 16.57 65.64
C VAL A 692 -65.67 17.60 65.59
N GLU A 693 -64.41 17.17 65.48
CA GLU A 693 -63.26 18.07 65.25
C GLU A 693 -63.26 18.67 63.83
N ALA A 694 -63.63 17.90 62.81
CA ALA A 694 -63.73 18.37 61.44
C ALA A 694 -64.81 19.45 61.27
N ALA A 695 -65.94 19.30 61.97
CA ALA A 695 -67.02 20.30 61.96
C ALA A 695 -66.61 21.65 62.60
N LYS A 696 -65.66 21.65 63.56
CA LYS A 696 -65.19 22.88 64.24
C LYS A 696 -64.08 23.65 63.49
N LYS A 697 -63.44 23.04 62.49
CA LYS A 697 -62.34 23.65 61.70
C LYS A 697 -62.76 24.30 60.39
N THR A 698 -64.05 24.24 60.03
CA THR A 698 -64.55 24.79 58.76
C THR A 698 -64.87 26.27 58.93
N ASN A 699 -63.88 27.12 58.68
CA ASN A 699 -64.04 28.57 58.61
C ASN A 699 -64.76 28.94 57.29
N PRO A 700 -65.94 29.60 57.31
CA PRO A 700 -66.77 29.83 56.12
C PRO A 700 -66.22 30.85 55.11
N GLU A 701 -65.05 31.46 55.34
CA GLU A 701 -64.48 32.51 54.50
C GLU A 701 -63.55 32.04 53.36
N LYS A 702 -63.34 30.73 53.15
CA LYS A 702 -62.44 30.22 52.08
C LYS A 702 -63.13 29.67 50.83
N LEU A 703 -64.46 29.66 50.77
CA LEU A 703 -65.22 29.11 49.64
C LEU A 703 -65.60 30.12 48.54
N GLU A 704 -65.44 31.44 48.75
CA GLU A 704 -65.80 32.46 47.75
C GLU A 704 -64.71 32.78 46.71
N ARG A 705 -63.53 32.15 46.75
CA ARG A 705 -62.40 32.53 45.89
C ARG A 705 -62.40 31.93 44.47
N TRP A 706 -63.34 31.03 44.16
CA TRP A 706 -63.39 30.36 42.84
C TRP A 706 -64.80 30.37 42.25
N ASN A 707 -65.35 31.55 41.99
CA ASN A 707 -66.46 31.73 41.05
C ASN A 707 -65.93 31.59 39.61
N LEU A 708 -65.60 30.36 39.22
CA LEU A 708 -65.41 30.00 37.81
C LEU A 708 -66.78 29.63 37.22
N PRO A 709 -67.19 30.23 36.09
CA PRO A 709 -68.43 29.82 35.41
C PRO A 709 -68.32 28.35 34.96
N PRO A 710 -69.43 27.60 34.95
CA PRO A 710 -69.43 26.20 34.57
C PRO A 710 -68.96 26.03 33.12
N ASP A 711 -67.96 25.17 32.94
CA ASP A 711 -67.43 24.81 31.63
C ASP A 711 -68.53 24.08 30.83
N PRO A 712 -68.92 24.57 29.64
CA PRO A 712 -69.93 23.91 28.81
C PRO A 712 -69.54 22.48 28.41
N GLU A 713 -68.24 22.13 28.42
CA GLU A 713 -67.81 20.75 28.16
C GLU A 713 -68.17 19.78 29.30
N ASP A 714 -68.20 20.27 30.55
CA ASP A 714 -68.50 19.47 31.74
C ASP A 714 -70.01 19.14 31.84
N ALA A 715 -70.87 20.03 31.34
CA ALA A 715 -72.31 19.78 31.19
C ALA A 715 -72.61 18.74 30.08
N ILE A 716 -71.84 18.75 29.00
CA ILE A 716 -71.93 17.75 27.92
C ILE A 716 -71.45 16.39 28.43
N TRP A 717 -70.44 16.36 29.30
CA TRP A 717 -69.93 15.13 29.91
C TRP A 717 -70.95 14.46 30.84
N ARG A 718 -71.58 15.23 31.75
CA ARG A 718 -72.63 14.70 32.64
C ARG A 718 -73.84 14.18 31.87
N ALA A 719 -74.31 14.93 30.86
CA ALA A 719 -75.43 14.51 30.03
C ALA A 719 -75.18 13.23 29.21
N LYS A 720 -73.91 12.83 29.01
CA LYS A 720 -73.55 11.69 28.16
C LYS A 720 -73.28 10.40 28.94
N TYR A 721 -73.06 10.47 30.26
CA TYR A 721 -72.56 9.34 31.05
C TYR A 721 -73.23 9.17 32.43
N GLU A 722 -74.34 9.85 32.73
CA GLU A 722 -75.01 9.75 34.06
C GLU A 722 -76.13 8.70 34.20
N ASP A 723 -76.30 7.77 33.24
CA ASP A 723 -77.24 6.65 33.38
C ASP A 723 -76.52 5.27 33.27
N ASP A 724 -75.50 5.05 34.12
CA ASP A 724 -74.99 3.70 34.48
C ASP A 724 -74.69 3.60 35.98
#